data_AF-A0A1F7WYU6-F1
#
_entry.id   AF-A0A1F7WYU6-F1
#
_cell.length_a   1.000
_cell.length_b   1.000
_cell.length_c   1.000
_cell.angle_alpha   90.00
_cell.angle_beta   90.00
_cell.angle_gamma   90.00
#
_symmetry.space_group_name_H-M   'P 1'
#
loop_
_entity.id
_entity.type
_entity.pdbx_description
1 polymer ?
#
loop_
_entity_poly.entity_id
_entity_poly.type
_entity_poly.pdbx_seq_one_letter_code
_entity_poly.pdbx_strand_id
1 'polypeptide(L)'
;MDILIPDSWLRNFLKTSASPSEVAKYLSLCGPSVEKVEKVGSDSVYSIEVTTNRVDSASVFGIAREATAILPQFGVRASLHSIKVGNLKFVNKVKYLEAGVEPNLCPRFSAVLIKNVSIAQSPDRIKERLLAVGVRPINNVVDISNYIMHELGQPVHTFDYDKIFGAKMVLRKSKRGEKLTTLDGKTHVLAGDDIVIEDGKGRLIDLAGIMGGENSAVDETTKNILLFVQTYNPVNIRKTSMGLAQRTEAAVLFEKGLDPELVSLGIARGIELFESLTKGKAEKEILDIYPKLYRVKKVSCSLNFINNSLGLNLSKGLIAEILTSLGFEISWQKDNIEVLIPSWRVNDITIAEDIVEEIARIYGYLRLPSKLMEGGLPEPLANSPFEFETKVKNILKGYGGFEVYTLSLVSRDEAKEGLKIKNPLGVEGEYLRTSLRQSLVKAAKENSGEKETFHLFEMANVYIPRRGELPEERMMFAGIFANTSFREARGTIEGLLAELNFEGELTPEEGPDYLPGRRLTIKSRSKEIGSFGELFEGYYYYELGIEDLRKAARDVGSFKHVPKYPAQIEDITLSFPRRTKIGEVISSVKWSNKLIAKIELVDTYQDAYTFRLWYQHSGKTLTNEEVGAIREKFLKTIKLNFGVITRA
;
A
#
# COMPACT_ATOMS: atom_id res chain seq x y z
N MET A 1 2.61 10.88 11.50
CA MET A 1 1.93 12.08 12.02
C MET A 1 3.04 13.04 12.29
N ASP A 2 3.00 14.20 11.66
CA ASP A 2 4.15 15.10 11.74
C ASP A 2 3.90 16.10 12.85
N ILE A 3 4.86 16.21 13.75
CA ILE A 3 4.84 17.18 14.83
C ILE A 3 6.01 18.15 14.68
N LEU A 4 5.78 19.38 15.11
CA LEU A 4 6.81 20.41 15.18
C LEU A 4 7.21 20.61 16.64
N ILE A 5 8.51 20.62 16.91
CA ILE A 5 9.06 20.85 18.25
C ILE A 5 10.12 21.94 18.18
N PRO A 6 9.88 23.11 18.79
CA PRO A 6 10.92 24.11 18.99
C PRO A 6 11.97 23.61 20.00
N ASP A 7 13.26 23.76 19.69
CA ASP A 7 14.35 23.33 20.56
C ASP A 7 14.29 24.05 21.90
N SER A 8 14.03 25.36 21.91
CA SER A 8 13.85 26.11 23.16
C SER A 8 12.77 25.51 24.07
N TRP A 9 11.73 24.89 23.49
CA TRP A 9 10.68 24.20 24.23
C TRP A 9 11.14 22.84 24.72
N LEU A 10 11.80 22.07 23.87
CA LEU A 10 12.42 20.79 24.24
C LEU A 10 13.39 20.94 25.42
N ARG A 11 14.20 22.00 25.46
CA ARG A 11 15.17 22.27 26.54
C ARG A 11 14.54 22.54 27.90
N ASN A 12 13.23 22.81 27.98
CA ASN A 12 12.54 22.87 29.27
C ASN A 12 12.52 21.51 29.98
N PHE A 13 12.53 20.43 29.20
CA PHE A 13 12.43 19.06 29.69
C PHE A 13 13.72 18.26 29.48
N LEU A 14 14.49 18.56 28.43
CA LEU A 14 15.72 17.86 28.09
C LEU A 14 16.95 18.69 28.48
N LYS A 15 17.64 18.27 29.53
CA LYS A 15 18.94 18.85 29.90
C LYS A 15 20.07 18.07 29.23
N THR A 16 20.69 18.66 28.22
CA THR A 16 21.82 18.08 27.48
C THR A 16 22.68 19.18 26.83
N SER A 17 23.94 18.86 26.54
CA SER A 17 24.86 19.72 25.78
C SER A 17 24.79 19.50 24.26
N ALA A 18 24.05 18.50 23.78
CA ALA A 18 23.91 18.26 22.34
C ALA A 18 23.29 19.46 21.62
N SER A 19 23.88 19.81 20.49
CA SER A 19 23.32 20.76 19.52
C SER A 19 22.04 20.22 18.89
N PRO A 20 21.19 21.07 18.29
CA PRO A 20 19.99 20.60 17.60
C PRO A 20 20.27 19.58 16.50
N SER A 21 21.39 19.73 15.77
CA SER A 21 21.80 18.77 14.75
C SER A 21 22.13 17.39 15.34
N GLU A 22 22.81 17.35 16.50
CA GLU A 22 23.10 16.09 17.20
C GLU A 22 21.84 15.42 17.73
N VAL A 23 20.93 16.20 18.33
CA VAL A 23 19.62 15.67 18.79
C VAL A 23 18.86 15.06 17.62
N ALA A 24 18.74 15.79 16.51
CA ALA A 24 18.05 15.31 15.32
C ALA A 24 18.69 14.03 14.77
N LYS A 25 20.02 14.03 14.59
CA LYS A 25 20.76 12.87 14.11
C LYS A 25 20.51 11.63 14.97
N TYR A 26 20.70 11.74 16.28
CA TYR A 26 20.63 10.56 17.16
C TYR A 26 19.21 10.06 17.38
N LEU A 27 18.21 10.94 17.41
CA LEU A 27 16.80 10.53 17.41
C LEU A 27 16.47 9.70 16.17
N SER A 28 16.85 10.17 14.97
CA SER A 28 16.59 9.45 13.71
C SER A 28 17.26 8.08 13.62
N LEU A 29 18.39 7.88 14.30
CA LEU A 29 19.07 6.58 14.36
C LEU A 29 18.40 5.55 15.28
N CYS A 30 17.49 6.01 16.13
CA CYS A 30 16.89 5.24 17.21
C CYS A 30 15.36 5.37 17.25
N GLY A 31 14.68 5.61 16.12
CA GLY A 31 13.23 5.51 16.02
C GLY A 31 12.51 6.80 15.61
N PRO A 32 12.49 7.86 16.43
CA PRO A 32 11.83 9.12 16.06
C PRO A 32 12.51 9.73 14.82
N SER A 33 11.83 9.70 13.67
CA SER A 33 12.39 10.21 12.41
C SER A 33 12.31 11.73 12.39
N VAL A 34 13.46 12.39 12.51
CA VAL A 34 13.55 13.84 12.31
C VAL A 34 13.80 14.11 10.84
N GLU A 35 12.74 14.51 10.14
CA GLU A 35 12.74 14.77 8.69
C GLU A 35 13.54 16.01 8.33
N LYS A 36 13.43 17.06 9.17
CA LYS A 36 14.14 18.33 8.97
C LYS A 36 14.30 19.11 10.27
N VAL A 37 15.32 19.96 10.29
CA VAL A 37 15.52 20.98 11.32
C VAL A 37 15.58 22.34 10.62
N GLU A 38 14.60 23.20 10.89
CA GLU A 38 14.48 24.51 10.27
C GLU A 38 14.73 25.62 11.29
N LYS A 39 15.33 26.73 10.87
CA LYS A 39 15.44 27.92 11.71
C LYS A 39 14.18 28.76 11.59
N VAL A 40 13.50 29.01 12.71
CA VAL A 40 12.33 29.90 12.80
C VAL A 40 12.67 31.00 13.80
N GLY A 41 12.93 32.20 13.29
CA GLY A 41 13.48 33.30 14.11
C GLY A 41 14.86 32.93 14.66
N SER A 42 15.00 32.92 15.98
CA SER A 42 16.22 32.52 16.69
C SER A 42 16.23 31.06 17.15
N ASP A 43 15.12 30.33 16.99
CA ASP A 43 14.97 28.94 17.44
C ASP A 43 15.20 27.94 16.30
N SER A 44 15.51 26.70 16.66
CA SER A 44 15.53 25.56 15.74
C SER A 44 14.29 24.72 15.97
N VAL A 45 13.54 24.40 14.90
CA VAL A 45 12.32 23.61 14.98
C VAL A 45 12.54 22.26 14.31
N TYR A 46 12.35 21.19 15.07
CA TYR A 46 12.36 19.82 14.58
C TYR A 46 11.02 19.51 13.93
N SER A 47 11.04 18.97 12.71
CA SER A 47 9.90 18.29 12.09
C SER A 47 10.10 16.80 12.28
N ILE A 48 9.24 16.17 13.07
CA ILE A 48 9.38 14.77 13.47
C ILE A 48 8.18 13.99 12.97
N GLU A 49 8.43 12.93 12.20
CA GLU A 49 7.41 11.96 11.86
C GLU A 49 7.25 10.97 13.02
N VAL A 50 6.07 10.98 13.63
CA VAL A 50 5.67 10.03 14.67
C VAL A 50 4.82 8.92 14.06
N THR A 51 5.26 7.69 14.24
CA THR A 51 4.56 6.48 13.81
C THR A 51 3.31 6.25 14.66
N THR A 52 2.31 5.54 14.12
CA THR A 52 0.98 5.45 14.74
C THR A 52 0.95 4.72 16.07
N ASN A 53 1.94 3.85 16.35
CA ASN A 53 2.09 3.15 17.63
C ASN A 53 2.72 4.02 18.73
N ARG A 54 3.33 5.17 18.39
CA ARG A 54 4.14 5.99 19.28
C ARG A 54 3.48 7.32 19.63
N VAL A 55 2.17 7.32 19.89
CA VAL A 55 1.47 8.54 20.32
C VAL A 55 2.07 9.12 21.62
N ASP A 56 2.74 8.28 22.41
CA ASP A 56 3.47 8.66 23.61
C ASP A 56 4.59 9.68 23.35
N SER A 57 5.14 9.69 22.14
CA SER A 57 6.19 10.63 21.68
C SER A 57 5.63 11.80 20.87
N ALA A 58 4.32 11.88 20.67
CA ALA A 58 3.65 12.95 19.90
C ALA A 58 3.57 14.29 20.67
N SER A 59 4.64 14.68 21.36
CA SER A 59 4.72 15.89 22.19
C SER A 59 6.16 16.28 22.52
N VAL A 60 6.34 17.52 22.98
CA VAL A 60 7.64 18.02 23.46
C VAL A 60 8.18 17.15 24.61
N PHE A 61 7.34 16.83 25.59
CA PHE A 61 7.72 15.99 26.72
C PHE A 61 8.01 14.55 26.29
N GLY A 62 7.23 13.99 25.37
CA GLY A 62 7.44 12.64 24.83
C GLY A 62 8.79 12.51 24.12
N ILE A 63 9.14 13.48 23.27
CA ILE A 63 10.46 13.50 22.61
C ILE A 63 11.59 13.77 23.60
N ALA A 64 11.39 14.59 24.64
CA ALA A 64 12.39 14.76 25.70
C ALA A 64 12.68 13.44 26.44
N ARG A 65 11.65 12.63 26.70
CA ARG A 65 11.79 11.29 27.29
C ARG A 65 12.62 10.38 26.38
N GLU A 66 12.28 10.32 25.09
CA GLU A 66 13.04 9.52 24.11
C GLU A 66 14.50 9.98 24.00
N ALA A 67 14.74 11.28 23.87
CA ALA A 67 16.08 11.83 23.76
C ALA A 67 16.94 11.53 25.00
N THR A 68 16.32 11.45 26.18
CA THR A 68 17.03 11.10 27.43
C THR A 68 17.51 9.65 27.42
N ALA A 69 16.78 8.73 26.80
CA ALA A 69 17.21 7.33 26.63
C ALA A 69 18.24 7.17 25.50
N ILE A 70 18.09 7.94 24.41
CA ILE A 70 18.86 7.80 23.18
C ILE A 70 20.25 8.45 23.27
N LEU A 71 20.33 9.70 23.71
CA LEU A 71 21.59 10.47 23.70
C LEU A 71 22.75 9.80 24.46
N PRO A 72 22.54 9.17 25.63
CA PRO A 72 23.61 8.47 26.33
C PRO A 72 24.23 7.32 25.54
N GLN A 73 23.48 6.68 24.64
CA GLN A 73 23.98 5.59 23.77
C GLN A 73 25.04 6.07 22.78
N PHE A 74 25.12 7.38 22.55
CA PHE A 74 26.11 8.05 21.71
C PHE A 74 27.12 8.87 22.54
N GLY A 75 27.20 8.64 23.86
CA GLY A 75 28.14 9.32 24.74
C GLY A 75 27.73 10.74 25.13
N VAL A 76 26.50 11.16 24.81
CA VAL A 76 25.98 12.48 25.17
C VAL A 76 25.15 12.37 26.45
N ARG A 77 25.55 13.07 27.51
CA ARG A 77 24.77 13.11 28.76
C ARG A 77 23.44 13.81 28.52
N ALA A 78 22.36 13.18 28.97
CA ALA A 78 21.02 13.73 28.96
C ALA A 78 20.31 13.39 30.27
N SER A 79 19.41 14.28 30.71
CA SER A 79 18.52 14.02 31.84
C SER A 79 17.18 14.72 31.63
N LEU A 80 16.12 14.06 32.08
CA LEU A 80 14.75 14.53 31.97
C LEU A 80 14.39 15.41 33.18
N HIS A 81 13.83 16.58 32.94
CA HIS A 81 13.18 17.40 33.96
C HIS A 81 11.70 17.03 34.02
N SER A 82 11.27 16.41 35.12
CA SER A 82 9.89 16.02 35.31
C SER A 82 9.00 17.19 35.69
N ILE A 83 7.76 17.18 35.19
CA ILE A 83 6.72 18.08 35.64
C ILE A 83 6.23 17.58 37.00
N LYS A 84 6.23 18.47 37.99
CA LYS A 84 5.77 18.14 39.33
C LYS A 84 4.25 18.10 39.35
N VAL A 85 3.67 16.94 39.63
CA VAL A 85 2.25 16.84 39.99
C VAL A 85 2.14 17.25 41.45
N GLY A 86 1.48 18.39 41.71
CA GLY A 86 1.19 18.82 43.08
C GLY A 86 0.25 17.86 43.81
N ASN A 87 0.00 18.10 45.11
CA ASN A 87 -1.00 17.35 45.87
C ASN A 87 -2.42 17.73 45.41
N LEU A 88 -2.86 17.12 44.30
CA LEU A 88 -4.20 17.28 43.74
C LEU A 88 -5.20 16.34 44.44
N LYS A 89 -6.42 16.84 44.70
CA LYS A 89 -7.49 16.06 45.33
C LYS A 89 -8.56 15.70 44.30
N PHE A 90 -8.39 14.52 43.68
CA PHE A 90 -9.38 13.94 42.77
C PHE A 90 -10.53 13.29 43.55
N VAL A 91 -11.76 13.59 43.18
CA VAL A 91 -12.99 13.07 43.79
C VAL A 91 -14.01 12.70 42.71
N ASN A 92 -14.86 11.72 42.99
CA ASN A 92 -15.87 11.25 42.02
C ASN A 92 -17.09 12.18 41.89
N LYS A 93 -17.24 13.15 42.80
CA LYS A 93 -18.34 14.13 42.83
C LYS A 93 -17.83 15.45 43.38
N VAL A 94 -18.27 16.54 42.79
CA VAL A 94 -17.97 17.92 43.22
C VAL A 94 -19.26 18.73 43.29
N LYS A 95 -19.23 19.86 44.00
CA LYS A 95 -20.42 20.73 44.16
C LYS A 95 -20.72 21.60 42.94
N TYR A 96 -19.72 21.84 42.09
CA TYR A 96 -19.82 22.80 40.99
C TYR A 96 -20.17 22.17 39.64
N LEU A 97 -20.23 20.84 39.52
CA LEU A 97 -20.50 20.16 38.25
C LEU A 97 -21.15 18.79 38.51
N GLU A 98 -22.31 18.57 37.90
CA GLU A 98 -22.92 17.25 37.78
C GLU A 98 -22.50 16.61 36.45
N ALA A 99 -21.77 15.50 36.48
CA ALA A 99 -21.35 14.80 35.27
C ALA A 99 -22.00 13.41 35.15
N GLY A 100 -22.55 13.13 33.97
CA GLY A 100 -22.97 11.79 33.55
C GLY A 100 -22.07 11.32 32.42
N VAL A 101 -21.44 10.16 32.56
CA VAL A 101 -20.46 9.66 31.57
C VAL A 101 -20.76 8.20 31.28
N GLU A 102 -20.87 7.85 30.00
CA GLU A 102 -20.84 6.47 29.55
C GLU A 102 -19.39 5.92 29.60
N PRO A 103 -19.07 4.96 30.50
CA PRO A 103 -17.67 4.53 30.74
C PRO A 103 -16.91 4.02 29.51
N ASN A 104 -17.62 3.48 28.52
CA ASN A 104 -17.00 2.92 27.31
C ASN A 104 -16.64 3.98 26.27
N LEU A 105 -17.19 5.20 26.38
CA LEU A 105 -16.90 6.32 25.48
C LEU A 105 -15.76 7.18 25.98
N CYS A 106 -15.61 7.31 27.29
CA CYS A 106 -14.63 8.16 27.94
C CYS A 106 -13.98 7.38 29.10
N PRO A 107 -12.83 6.72 28.86
CA PRO A 107 -12.15 5.94 29.88
C PRO A 107 -11.80 6.74 31.13
N ARG A 108 -11.47 8.03 30.97
CA ARG A 108 -11.26 8.96 32.07
C ARG A 108 -11.78 10.35 31.72
N PHE A 109 -12.64 10.88 32.59
CA PHE A 109 -13.23 12.21 32.50
C PHE A 109 -12.78 13.01 33.72
N SER A 110 -12.02 14.09 33.53
CA SER A 110 -11.62 14.97 34.62
C SER A 110 -11.91 16.44 34.32
N ALA A 111 -12.37 17.16 35.34
CA ALA A 111 -12.72 18.57 35.22
C ALA A 111 -12.42 19.33 36.51
N VAL A 112 -11.97 20.58 36.37
CA VAL A 112 -11.80 21.51 37.48
C VAL A 112 -12.31 22.90 37.12
N LEU A 113 -13.09 23.49 38.03
CA LEU A 113 -13.55 24.88 37.90
C LEU A 113 -12.43 25.84 38.31
N ILE A 114 -12.14 26.81 37.45
CA ILE A 114 -11.18 27.89 37.70
C ILE A 114 -11.95 29.21 37.64
N LYS A 115 -11.97 29.92 38.78
CA LYS A 115 -12.76 31.15 38.95
C LYS A 115 -11.90 32.39 38.77
N ASN A 116 -12.55 33.48 38.35
CA ASN A 116 -11.96 34.81 38.22
C ASN A 116 -10.77 34.84 37.25
N VAL A 117 -10.90 34.17 36.10
CA VAL A 117 -9.90 34.28 35.03
C VAL A 117 -9.98 35.67 34.38
N SER A 118 -8.82 36.20 34.00
CA SER A 118 -8.72 37.42 33.20
C SER A 118 -8.33 37.06 31.78
N ILE A 119 -9.21 37.34 30.82
CA ILE A 119 -8.92 37.17 29.40
C ILE A 119 -7.93 38.24 28.96
N ALA A 120 -6.80 37.83 28.40
CA ALA A 120 -5.74 38.70 27.93
C ALA A 120 -4.95 38.03 26.80
N GLN A 121 -4.03 38.79 26.19
CA GLN A 121 -3.05 38.22 25.27
C GLN A 121 -2.05 37.33 26.02
N SER A 122 -1.64 36.22 25.38
CA SER A 122 -0.61 35.34 25.92
C SER A 122 0.77 36.02 25.96
N PRO A 123 1.65 35.63 26.89
CA PRO A 123 3.05 36.05 26.89
C PRO A 123 3.75 35.72 25.56
N ASP A 124 4.72 36.54 25.15
CA ASP A 124 5.42 36.39 23.87
C ASP A 124 6.02 35.00 23.68
N ARG A 125 6.64 34.45 24.73
CA ARG A 125 7.21 33.09 24.72
C ARG A 125 6.21 32.00 24.33
N ILE A 126 4.95 32.10 24.78
CA ILE A 126 3.90 31.12 24.44
C ILE A 126 3.44 31.34 22.99
N LYS A 127 3.23 32.60 22.60
CA LYS A 127 2.82 32.96 21.24
C LYS A 127 3.84 32.49 20.21
N GLU A 128 5.13 32.75 20.45
CA GLU A 128 6.24 32.35 19.58
C GLU A 128 6.30 30.82 19.41
N ARG A 129 6.13 30.07 20.50
CA ARG A 129 6.11 28.59 20.45
C ARG A 129 4.91 28.04 19.70
N LEU A 130 3.72 28.59 19.92
CA LEU A 130 2.51 28.19 19.19
C LEU A 130 2.66 28.49 17.70
N LEU A 131 3.16 29.69 17.34
CA LEU A 131 3.44 30.04 15.95
C LEU A 131 4.47 29.10 15.30
N ALA A 132 5.52 28.73 16.04
CA ALA A 132 6.55 27.81 15.56
C ALA A 132 6.02 26.39 15.30
N VAL A 133 4.91 25.99 15.93
CA VAL A 133 4.21 24.72 15.66
C VAL A 133 3.00 24.87 14.75
N GLY A 134 2.82 26.05 14.12
CA GLY A 134 1.75 26.30 13.16
C GLY A 134 0.41 26.71 13.78
N VAL A 135 0.34 26.92 15.09
CA VAL A 135 -0.87 27.35 15.81
C VAL A 135 -0.91 28.86 15.94
N ARG A 136 -2.00 29.47 15.47
CA ARG A 136 -2.24 30.91 15.63
C ARG A 136 -2.68 31.22 17.07
N PRO A 137 -1.96 32.09 17.82
CA PRO A 137 -2.40 32.53 19.14
C PRO A 137 -3.67 33.39 19.08
N ILE A 138 -4.53 33.26 20.08
CA ILE A 138 -5.82 33.95 20.18
C ILE A 138 -5.89 34.74 21.48
N ASN A 139 -5.91 34.04 22.61
CA ASN A 139 -5.92 34.61 23.96
C ASN A 139 -5.33 33.61 24.95
N ASN A 140 -4.96 34.08 26.14
CA ASN A 140 -4.31 33.27 27.18
C ASN A 140 -5.09 32.00 27.55
N VAL A 141 -6.42 31.97 27.46
CA VAL A 141 -7.19 30.76 27.80
C VAL A 141 -7.11 29.70 26.70
N VAL A 142 -7.38 30.08 25.45
CA VAL A 142 -7.33 29.17 24.30
C VAL A 142 -5.88 28.71 24.05
N ASP A 143 -4.93 29.63 24.16
CA ASP A 143 -3.52 29.34 23.92
C ASP A 143 -2.97 28.34 24.95
N ILE A 144 -3.38 28.41 26.23
CA ILE A 144 -2.99 27.41 27.24
C ILE A 144 -3.44 26.00 26.81
N SER A 145 -4.65 25.86 26.26
CA SER A 145 -5.14 24.55 25.84
C SER A 145 -4.32 23.92 24.71
N ASN A 146 -4.02 24.70 23.67
CA ASN A 146 -3.13 24.25 22.58
C ASN A 146 -1.70 24.02 23.10
N TYR A 147 -1.22 24.90 23.97
CA TYR A 147 0.13 24.80 24.52
C TYR A 147 0.32 23.49 25.30
N ILE A 148 -0.63 23.10 26.16
CA ILE A 148 -0.60 21.82 26.89
C ILE A 148 -0.66 20.63 25.93
N MET A 149 -1.49 20.71 24.89
CA MET A 149 -1.60 19.66 23.88
C MET A 149 -0.25 19.37 23.22
N HIS A 150 0.48 20.39 22.76
CA HIS A 150 1.80 20.18 22.17
C HIS A 150 2.88 19.85 23.22
N GLU A 151 2.80 20.43 24.42
CA GLU A 151 3.78 20.18 25.49
C GLU A 151 3.75 18.73 25.96
N LEU A 152 2.55 18.19 26.21
CA LEU A 152 2.34 16.90 26.86
C LEU A 152 1.78 15.82 25.94
N GLY A 153 1.18 16.17 24.81
CA GLY A 153 0.44 15.23 23.96
C GLY A 153 -0.97 14.96 24.47
N GLN A 154 -1.45 15.78 25.42
CA GLN A 154 -2.78 15.67 26.01
C GLN A 154 -3.63 16.85 25.55
N PRO A 155 -4.56 16.66 24.59
CA PRO A 155 -5.54 17.68 24.29
C PRO A 155 -6.37 17.98 25.54
N VAL A 156 -6.55 19.27 25.80
CA VAL A 156 -7.41 19.77 26.87
C VAL A 156 -8.41 20.75 26.27
N HIS A 157 -9.56 20.89 26.90
CA HIS A 157 -10.56 21.85 26.47
C HIS A 157 -10.93 22.80 27.61
N THR A 158 -11.37 24.00 27.25
CA THR A 158 -11.89 24.98 28.21
C THR A 158 -13.28 25.40 27.79
N PHE A 159 -14.24 25.16 28.67
CA PHE A 159 -15.59 25.68 28.51
C PHE A 159 -15.72 26.98 29.29
N ASP A 160 -16.50 27.92 28.77
CA ASP A 160 -17.06 28.98 29.60
C ASP A 160 -18.06 28.36 30.57
N TYR A 161 -17.69 28.32 31.85
CA TYR A 161 -18.49 27.67 32.88
C TYR A 161 -19.87 28.32 33.02
N ASP A 162 -19.95 29.64 32.84
CA ASP A 162 -21.19 30.40 32.99
C ASP A 162 -22.17 30.14 31.83
N LYS A 163 -21.71 29.54 30.72
CA LYS A 163 -22.52 29.13 29.58
C LYS A 163 -23.03 27.68 29.66
N ILE A 164 -22.55 26.88 30.60
CA ILE A 164 -23.02 25.50 30.80
C ILE A 164 -24.31 25.51 31.64
N PHE A 165 -25.44 25.18 31.01
CA PHE A 165 -26.72 25.26 31.69
C PHE A 165 -26.84 24.21 32.81
N GLY A 166 -27.29 24.68 33.97
CA GLY A 166 -27.47 23.83 35.15
C GLY A 166 -26.17 23.24 35.72
N ALA A 167 -25.00 23.70 35.26
CA ALA A 167 -23.70 23.12 35.61
C ALA A 167 -23.71 21.59 35.50
N LYS A 168 -24.28 21.08 34.40
CA LYS A 168 -24.43 19.67 34.12
C LYS A 168 -23.77 19.34 32.78
N MET A 169 -23.06 18.21 32.73
CA MET A 169 -22.46 17.69 31.50
C MET A 169 -22.79 16.21 31.37
N VAL A 170 -23.43 15.82 30.28
CA VAL A 170 -23.73 14.41 29.99
C VAL A 170 -22.99 14.02 28.72
N LEU A 171 -21.95 13.20 28.88
CA LEU A 171 -21.18 12.61 27.80
C LEU A 171 -21.83 11.30 27.36
N ARG A 172 -22.34 11.30 26.14
CA ARG A 172 -23.09 10.19 25.55
C ARG A 172 -22.83 10.06 24.05
N LYS A 173 -23.40 9.03 23.45
CA LYS A 173 -23.48 8.93 21.99
C LYS A 173 -24.51 9.91 21.43
N SER A 174 -24.20 10.46 20.26
CA SER A 174 -25.14 11.21 19.44
C SER A 174 -26.25 10.28 18.92
N LYS A 175 -27.44 10.85 18.74
CA LYS A 175 -28.50 10.21 17.96
C LYS A 175 -28.39 10.65 16.51
N ARG A 176 -28.74 9.75 15.59
CA ARG A 176 -28.75 10.06 14.16
C ARG A 176 -29.63 11.29 13.88
N GLY A 177 -29.06 12.27 13.19
CA GLY A 177 -29.74 13.51 12.82
C GLY A 177 -29.65 14.63 13.86
N GLU A 178 -29.01 14.41 15.02
CA GLU A 178 -28.67 15.51 15.92
C GLU A 178 -27.77 16.53 15.22
N LYS A 179 -27.92 17.80 15.59
CA LYS A 179 -27.19 18.92 15.00
C LYS A 179 -26.35 19.62 16.05
N LEU A 180 -25.14 20.00 15.68
CA LEU A 180 -24.23 20.77 16.52
C LEU A 180 -23.48 21.79 15.66
N THR A 181 -23.48 23.05 16.11
CA THR A 181 -22.64 24.11 15.53
C THR A 181 -21.33 24.19 16.29
N THR A 182 -20.22 23.98 15.59
CA THR A 182 -18.87 24.03 16.15
C THR A 182 -18.28 25.44 16.12
N LEU A 183 -17.17 25.65 16.82
CA LEU A 183 -16.47 26.94 16.92
C LEU A 183 -16.07 27.59 15.58
N ASP A 184 -16.01 26.82 14.49
CA ASP A 184 -15.77 27.31 13.13
C ASP A 184 -17.05 27.84 12.45
N GLY A 185 -18.19 27.88 13.16
CA GLY A 185 -19.49 28.33 12.68
C GLY A 185 -20.22 27.31 11.79
N LYS A 186 -19.66 26.11 11.58
CA LYS A 186 -20.30 25.06 10.77
C LYS A 186 -21.26 24.24 11.59
N THR A 187 -22.45 24.02 11.06
CA THR A 187 -23.43 23.08 11.64
C THR A 187 -23.26 21.69 11.02
N HIS A 188 -22.94 20.71 11.87
CA HIS A 188 -22.80 19.31 11.46
C HIS A 188 -24.09 18.55 11.76
N VAL A 189 -24.49 17.67 10.84
CA VAL A 189 -25.55 16.68 11.08
C VAL A 189 -24.88 15.36 11.43
N LEU A 190 -25.11 14.91 12.65
CA LEU A 190 -24.42 13.76 13.23
C LEU A 190 -25.03 12.45 12.73
N ALA A 191 -24.16 11.50 12.36
CA ALA A 191 -24.57 10.21 11.79
C ALA A 191 -25.17 9.27 12.86
N GLY A 192 -24.86 9.52 14.13
CA GLY A 192 -25.15 8.65 15.26
C GLY A 192 -23.89 7.91 15.71
N ASP A 193 -23.80 7.59 17.00
CA ASP A 193 -22.62 7.00 17.67
C ASP A 193 -21.40 7.94 17.81
N ASP A 194 -21.52 9.21 17.41
CA ASP A 194 -20.52 10.24 17.66
C ASP A 194 -20.47 10.57 19.17
N ILE A 195 -19.31 10.92 19.73
CA ILE A 195 -19.24 11.29 21.15
C ILE A 195 -19.60 12.77 21.29
N VAL A 196 -20.62 13.07 22.08
CA VAL A 196 -21.10 14.45 22.31
C VAL A 196 -21.26 14.72 23.79
N ILE A 197 -21.20 15.99 24.16
CA ILE A 197 -21.56 16.46 25.51
C ILE A 197 -22.79 17.35 25.40
N GLU A 198 -23.79 17.09 26.23
CA GLU A 198 -24.96 17.95 26.41
C GLU A 198 -25.04 18.53 27.83
N ASP A 199 -25.73 19.65 27.97
CA ASP A 199 -25.91 20.35 29.26
C ASP A 199 -27.16 19.91 30.05
N GLY A 200 -27.59 18.66 29.87
CA GLY A 200 -28.70 18.04 30.61
C GLY A 200 -30.11 18.43 30.15
N LYS A 201 -30.28 19.42 29.26
CA LYS A 201 -31.57 19.75 28.61
C LYS A 201 -31.62 19.34 27.14
N GLY A 202 -30.67 18.52 26.68
CA GLY A 202 -30.57 18.10 25.28
C GLY A 202 -29.86 19.09 24.36
N ARG A 203 -29.36 20.22 24.86
CA ARG A 203 -28.53 21.16 24.08
C ARG A 203 -27.11 20.61 24.03
N LEU A 204 -26.65 20.27 22.83
CA LEU A 204 -25.26 19.85 22.59
C LEU A 204 -24.31 21.04 22.72
N ILE A 205 -23.22 20.85 23.45
CA ILE A 205 -22.21 21.88 23.72
C ILE A 205 -20.80 21.49 23.26
N ASP A 206 -20.58 20.22 22.89
CA ASP A 206 -19.26 19.77 22.43
C ASP A 206 -19.37 18.58 21.46
N LEU A 207 -18.54 18.60 20.40
CA LEU A 207 -18.24 17.42 19.60
C LEU A 207 -16.96 16.81 20.16
N ALA A 208 -17.16 15.94 21.14
CA ALA A 208 -16.15 15.55 22.10
C ALA A 208 -14.89 14.98 21.42
N GLY A 209 -13.75 15.60 21.70
CA GLY A 209 -12.45 15.18 21.16
C GLY A 209 -12.17 15.60 19.71
N ILE A 210 -13.07 16.37 19.10
CA ILE A 210 -12.89 16.89 17.74
C ILE A 210 -12.93 18.41 17.75
N MET A 211 -14.03 19.01 18.20
CA MET A 211 -14.18 20.47 18.21
C MET A 211 -15.26 20.94 19.19
N GLY A 212 -14.96 22.02 19.90
CA GLY A 212 -15.89 22.72 20.79
C GLY A 212 -17.17 23.17 20.10
N GLY A 213 -18.27 23.21 20.84
CA GLY A 213 -19.50 23.89 20.42
C GLY A 213 -19.36 25.41 20.57
N GLU A 214 -19.96 26.16 19.63
CA GLU A 214 -19.96 27.63 19.66
C GLU A 214 -20.66 28.19 20.92
N ASN A 215 -21.70 27.51 21.38
CA ASN A 215 -22.57 27.95 22.47
C ASN A 215 -21.95 27.85 23.88
N SER A 216 -20.83 27.16 24.04
CA SER A 216 -20.07 27.03 25.29
C SER A 216 -18.64 27.57 25.20
N ALA A 217 -18.35 28.26 24.10
CA ALA A 217 -17.04 28.85 23.82
C ALA A 217 -16.66 29.93 24.84
N VAL A 218 -15.37 30.04 25.14
CA VAL A 218 -14.81 31.17 25.88
C VAL A 218 -14.81 32.41 24.99
N ASP A 219 -15.18 33.56 25.55
CA ASP A 219 -15.12 34.88 24.89
C ASP A 219 -14.49 35.93 25.81
N GLU A 220 -14.45 37.19 25.36
CA GLU A 220 -13.85 38.30 26.10
C GLU A 220 -14.53 38.60 27.45
N THR A 221 -15.76 38.13 27.65
CA THR A 221 -16.56 38.36 28.86
C THR A 221 -16.45 37.21 29.87
N THR A 222 -15.85 36.08 29.49
CA THR A 222 -15.71 34.89 30.33
C THR A 222 -14.92 35.20 31.61
N LYS A 223 -15.47 34.81 32.77
CA LYS A 223 -14.83 34.96 34.09
C LYS A 223 -14.56 33.65 34.81
N ASN A 224 -15.32 32.62 34.50
CA ASN A 224 -15.19 31.30 35.09
C ASN A 224 -15.04 30.29 33.96
N ILE A 225 -14.03 29.43 34.06
CA ILE A 225 -13.80 28.38 33.06
C ILE A 225 -13.83 27.02 33.73
N LEU A 226 -14.26 26.03 32.96
CA LEU A 226 -14.09 24.64 33.30
C LEU A 226 -12.93 24.08 32.48
N LEU A 227 -11.80 23.81 33.14
CA LEU A 227 -10.71 23.05 32.52
C LEU A 227 -11.14 21.59 32.45
N PHE A 228 -11.23 21.07 31.23
CA PHE A 228 -11.65 19.71 30.93
C PHE A 228 -10.49 18.92 30.31
N VAL A 229 -10.13 17.80 30.95
CA VAL A 229 -9.04 16.91 30.54
C VAL A 229 -9.53 15.47 30.58
N GLN A 230 -9.36 14.75 29.48
CA GLN A 230 -10.08 13.50 29.27
C GLN A 230 -9.38 12.59 28.27
N THR A 231 -9.85 11.34 28.21
CA THR A 231 -9.58 10.41 27.11
C THR A 231 -10.87 9.90 26.50
N TYR A 232 -10.83 9.47 25.25
CA TYR A 232 -12.00 9.00 24.52
C TYR A 232 -11.77 7.62 23.90
N ASN A 233 -12.86 6.98 23.48
CA ASN A 233 -12.79 5.80 22.66
C ASN A 233 -12.19 6.14 21.28
N PRO A 234 -11.01 5.60 20.92
CA PRO A 234 -10.31 5.99 19.70
C PRO A 234 -11.09 5.63 18.42
N VAL A 235 -11.86 4.54 18.45
CA VAL A 235 -12.64 4.08 17.28
C VAL A 235 -13.79 5.05 16.99
N ASN A 236 -14.49 5.51 18.02
CA ASN A 236 -15.57 6.50 17.85
C ASN A 236 -15.05 7.84 17.34
N ILE A 237 -13.92 8.33 17.89
CA ILE A 237 -13.28 9.55 17.41
C ILE A 237 -12.88 9.42 15.93
N ARG A 238 -12.21 8.33 15.55
CA ARG A 238 -11.81 8.07 14.17
C ARG A 238 -12.99 8.06 13.20
N LYS A 239 -14.07 7.34 13.55
CA LYS A 239 -15.27 7.26 12.71
C LYS A 239 -15.90 8.64 12.51
N THR A 240 -16.05 9.40 13.59
CA THR A 240 -16.64 10.75 13.56
C THR A 240 -15.77 11.72 12.76
N SER A 241 -14.45 11.76 13.01
CA SER A 241 -13.49 12.62 12.31
C SER A 241 -13.45 12.33 10.81
N MET A 242 -13.40 11.05 10.40
CA MET A 242 -13.44 10.66 8.99
C MET A 242 -14.79 10.94 8.33
N GLY A 243 -15.90 10.66 9.04
CA GLY A 243 -17.26 10.85 8.51
C GLY A 243 -17.61 12.32 8.28
N LEU A 244 -17.17 13.21 9.15
CA LEU A 244 -17.37 14.67 9.02
C LEU A 244 -16.26 15.37 8.23
N ALA A 245 -15.21 14.65 7.81
CA ALA A 245 -13.99 15.20 7.22
C ALA A 245 -13.34 16.30 8.09
N GLN A 246 -13.40 16.14 9.42
CA GLN A 246 -12.88 17.06 10.43
C GLN A 246 -11.68 16.43 11.15
N ARG A 247 -10.46 16.70 10.68
CA ARG A 247 -9.21 16.23 11.29
C ARG A 247 -8.51 17.36 12.04
N THR A 248 -8.92 17.57 13.29
CA THR A 248 -8.19 18.44 14.22
C THR A 248 -7.01 17.69 14.84
N GLU A 249 -5.99 18.40 15.31
CA GLU A 249 -4.83 17.78 15.98
C GLU A 249 -5.25 16.98 17.21
N ALA A 250 -6.21 17.49 17.98
CA ALA A 250 -6.82 16.78 19.10
C ALA A 250 -7.45 15.44 18.65
N ALA A 251 -8.22 15.44 17.55
CA ALA A 251 -8.83 14.23 17.02
C ALA A 251 -7.77 13.21 16.58
N VAL A 252 -6.67 13.68 15.96
CA VAL A 252 -5.55 12.82 15.56
C VAL A 252 -4.89 12.17 16.78
N LEU A 253 -4.69 12.90 17.88
CA LEU A 253 -4.15 12.34 19.11
C LEU A 253 -5.12 11.34 19.77
N PHE A 254 -6.40 11.72 19.90
CA PHE A 254 -7.41 10.86 20.53
C PHE A 254 -7.69 9.57 19.74
N GLU A 255 -7.67 9.59 18.39
CA GLU A 255 -7.88 8.38 17.59
C GLU A 255 -6.76 7.34 17.74
N LYS A 256 -5.60 7.73 18.29
CA LYS A 256 -4.48 6.82 18.56
C LYS A 256 -4.51 6.18 19.95
N GLY A 257 -5.46 6.57 20.80
CA GLY A 257 -5.65 6.01 22.13
C GLY A 257 -4.63 6.57 23.13
N LEU A 258 -4.92 7.77 23.63
CA LEU A 258 -4.11 8.44 24.65
C LEU A 258 -4.14 7.70 26.00
N ASP A 259 -3.03 7.82 26.73
CA ASP A 259 -2.87 7.26 28.07
C ASP A 259 -3.82 7.94 29.07
N PRO A 260 -4.74 7.21 29.72
CA PRO A 260 -5.59 7.75 30.76
C PRO A 260 -4.83 8.29 31.98
N GLU A 261 -3.61 7.83 32.26
CA GLU A 261 -2.80 8.35 33.37
C GLU A 261 -2.28 9.77 33.07
N LEU A 262 -2.13 10.13 31.80
CA LEU A 262 -1.68 11.46 31.35
C LEU A 262 -2.64 12.58 31.75
N VAL A 263 -3.93 12.27 31.97
CA VAL A 263 -4.97 13.23 32.41
C VAL A 263 -4.56 13.93 33.70
N SER A 264 -3.95 13.21 34.65
CA SER A 264 -3.51 13.80 35.92
C SER A 264 -2.44 14.87 35.73
N LEU A 265 -1.52 14.62 34.79
CA LEU A 265 -0.47 15.56 34.41
C LEU A 265 -1.04 16.77 33.66
N GLY A 266 -1.98 16.54 32.74
CA GLY A 266 -2.68 17.59 32.02
C GLY A 266 -3.45 18.54 32.95
N ILE A 267 -4.14 18.00 33.96
CA ILE A 267 -4.83 18.80 34.99
C ILE A 267 -3.82 19.62 35.81
N ALA A 268 -2.75 18.98 36.31
CA ALA A 268 -1.74 19.67 37.11
C ALA A 268 -1.11 20.84 36.34
N ARG A 269 -0.73 20.58 35.09
CA ARG A 269 -0.13 21.58 34.21
C ARG A 269 -1.11 22.67 33.82
N GLY A 270 -2.37 22.30 33.58
CA GLY A 270 -3.45 23.25 33.33
C GLY A 270 -3.65 24.21 34.49
N ILE A 271 -3.82 23.70 35.71
CA ILE A 271 -3.97 24.55 36.90
C ILE A 271 -2.79 25.52 37.03
N GLU A 272 -1.55 25.02 36.92
CA GLU A 272 -0.34 25.85 37.00
C GLU A 272 -0.36 27.01 35.98
N LEU A 273 -0.66 26.71 34.70
CA LEU A 273 -0.67 27.71 33.64
C LEU A 273 -1.85 28.69 33.77
N PHE A 274 -3.05 28.19 34.12
CA PHE A 274 -4.22 29.05 34.29
C PHE A 274 -4.06 30.00 35.47
N GLU A 275 -3.58 29.53 36.62
CA GLU A 275 -3.36 30.39 37.78
C GLU A 275 -2.27 31.44 37.51
N SER A 276 -1.19 31.07 36.83
CA SER A 276 -0.07 31.98 36.55
C SER A 276 -0.38 33.01 35.46
N LEU A 277 -1.11 32.63 34.40
CA LEU A 277 -1.29 33.47 33.21
C LEU A 277 -2.63 34.21 33.16
N THR A 278 -3.64 33.72 33.88
CA THR A 278 -4.99 34.33 33.91
C THR A 278 -5.35 34.92 35.26
N LYS A 279 -4.55 34.66 36.32
CA LYS A 279 -4.85 34.96 37.73
C LYS A 279 -6.07 34.23 38.29
N GLY A 280 -6.57 33.23 37.55
CA GLY A 280 -7.66 32.37 38.01
C GLY A 280 -7.27 31.62 39.28
N LYS A 281 -8.28 31.10 39.99
CA LYS A 281 -8.10 30.26 41.17
C LYS A 281 -8.84 28.95 40.97
N ALA A 282 -8.12 27.84 40.98
CA ALA A 282 -8.73 26.52 40.84
C ALA A 282 -9.45 26.10 42.12
N GLU A 283 -10.58 25.42 41.98
CA GLU A 283 -11.22 24.71 43.09
C GLU A 283 -10.32 23.58 43.60
N LYS A 284 -10.37 23.32 44.91
CA LYS A 284 -9.51 22.32 45.56
C LYS A 284 -9.83 20.89 45.15
N GLU A 285 -11.11 20.62 44.88
CA GLU A 285 -11.61 19.31 44.51
C GLU A 285 -11.78 19.23 43.00
N ILE A 286 -11.15 18.21 42.41
CA ILE A 286 -11.14 17.96 40.97
C ILE A 286 -12.09 16.80 40.72
N LEU A 287 -13.07 17.00 39.84
CA LEU A 287 -13.93 15.91 39.42
C LEU A 287 -13.09 14.91 38.60
N ASP A 288 -13.13 13.64 38.96
CA ASP A 288 -12.47 12.56 38.21
C ASP A 288 -13.37 11.32 38.20
N ILE A 289 -13.90 11.02 37.02
CA ILE A 289 -14.68 9.81 36.75
C ILE A 289 -13.75 8.87 35.97
N TYR A 290 -13.15 7.94 36.70
CA TYR A 290 -12.18 6.97 36.16
C TYR A 290 -12.59 5.53 36.53
N PRO A 291 -13.61 4.97 35.84
CA PRO A 291 -14.24 3.72 36.24
C PRO A 291 -13.33 2.49 36.13
N LYS A 292 -12.35 2.53 35.22
CA LYS A 292 -11.39 1.44 35.00
C LYS A 292 -9.96 1.96 35.17
N LEU A 293 -9.52 2.02 36.43
CA LEU A 293 -8.15 2.38 36.78
C LEU A 293 -7.14 1.53 36.01
N TYR A 294 -6.06 2.17 35.57
CA TYR A 294 -4.91 1.49 34.98
C TYR A 294 -4.41 0.39 35.92
N ARG A 295 -4.13 -0.77 35.34
CA ARG A 295 -3.46 -1.87 36.03
C ARG A 295 -2.18 -2.16 35.28
N VAL A 296 -1.08 -2.17 36.01
CA VAL A 296 0.25 -2.45 35.48
C VAL A 296 0.22 -3.76 34.70
N LYS A 297 0.52 -3.69 33.41
CA LYS A 297 0.72 -4.88 32.58
C LYS A 297 2.17 -5.31 32.64
N LYS A 298 2.38 -6.60 32.36
CA LYS A 298 3.72 -7.18 32.33
C LYS A 298 3.91 -8.05 31.09
N VAL A 299 5.13 -8.02 30.56
CA VAL A 299 5.60 -8.91 29.51
C VAL A 299 6.85 -9.62 30.05
N SER A 300 7.00 -10.89 29.70
CA SER A 300 8.15 -11.68 30.13
C SER A 300 8.80 -12.35 28.93
N CYS A 301 10.13 -12.38 28.92
CA CYS A 301 10.90 -13.10 27.92
C CYS A 301 12.23 -13.59 28.51
N SER A 302 12.93 -14.46 27.79
CA SER A 302 14.24 -14.96 28.22
C SER A 302 15.37 -14.18 27.58
N LEU A 303 16.53 -14.12 28.25
CA LEU A 303 17.76 -13.56 27.68
C LEU A 303 18.13 -14.24 26.36
N ASN A 304 17.94 -15.56 26.28
CA ASN A 304 18.19 -16.33 25.06
C ASN A 304 17.27 -15.90 23.91
N PHE A 305 15.99 -15.66 24.20
CA PHE A 305 15.04 -15.16 23.20
C PHE A 305 15.47 -13.79 22.65
N ILE A 306 15.84 -12.85 23.52
CA ILE A 306 16.32 -11.52 23.13
C ILE A 306 17.56 -11.64 22.24
N ASN A 307 18.56 -12.38 22.69
CA ASN A 307 19.84 -12.51 22.00
C ASN A 307 19.70 -13.22 20.65
N ASN A 308 18.91 -14.30 20.57
CA ASN A 308 18.67 -15.01 19.32
C ASN A 308 17.90 -14.14 18.31
N SER A 309 16.92 -13.36 18.78
CA SER A 309 16.14 -12.46 17.92
C SER A 309 17.01 -11.34 17.33
N LEU A 310 17.97 -10.82 18.12
CA LEU A 310 18.87 -9.75 17.69
C LEU A 310 20.12 -10.26 16.95
N GLY A 311 20.43 -11.55 17.04
CA GLY A 311 21.72 -12.09 16.60
C GLY A 311 22.91 -11.55 17.40
N LEU A 312 22.70 -11.21 18.68
CA LEU A 312 23.68 -10.59 19.57
C LEU A 312 23.90 -11.43 20.83
N ASN A 313 24.90 -11.05 21.63
CA ASN A 313 25.09 -11.58 22.98
C ASN A 313 25.14 -10.42 23.99
N LEU A 314 24.01 -9.77 24.19
CA LEU A 314 23.86 -8.65 25.11
C LEU A 314 23.88 -9.13 26.56
N SER A 315 24.49 -8.33 27.44
CA SER A 315 24.48 -8.59 28.87
C SER A 315 23.17 -8.14 29.52
N LYS A 316 22.79 -8.79 30.62
CA LYS A 316 21.62 -8.39 31.42
C LYS A 316 21.69 -6.94 31.90
N GLY A 317 22.90 -6.45 32.20
CA GLY A 317 23.13 -5.08 32.65
C GLY A 317 22.83 -4.05 31.57
N LEU A 318 23.25 -4.29 30.33
CA LEU A 318 22.96 -3.39 29.22
C LEU A 318 21.47 -3.39 28.85
N ILE A 319 20.84 -4.57 28.82
CA ILE A 319 19.38 -4.68 28.61
C ILE A 319 18.63 -3.90 29.70
N ALA A 320 19.08 -4.03 30.95
CA ALA A 320 18.50 -3.32 32.08
C ALA A 320 18.63 -1.81 31.96
N GLU A 321 19.82 -1.31 31.60
CA GLU A 321 20.07 0.10 31.37
C GLU A 321 19.15 0.68 30.29
N ILE A 322 19.03 -0.02 29.16
CA ILE A 322 18.18 0.41 28.05
C ILE A 322 16.72 0.50 28.48
N LEU A 323 16.15 -0.58 29.00
CA LEU A 323 14.72 -0.62 29.34
C LEU A 323 14.38 0.35 30.48
N THR A 324 15.24 0.47 31.50
CA THR A 324 15.00 1.43 32.59
C THR A 324 15.10 2.88 32.13
N SER A 325 15.98 3.20 31.17
CA SER A 325 16.09 4.55 30.60
C SER A 325 14.83 4.99 29.83
N LEU A 326 14.09 4.02 29.27
CA LEU A 326 12.80 4.24 28.61
C LEU A 326 11.61 4.32 29.58
N GLY A 327 11.87 4.10 30.88
CA GLY A 327 10.85 4.15 31.94
C GLY A 327 10.15 2.82 32.21
N PHE A 328 10.68 1.69 31.74
CA PHE A 328 10.20 0.37 32.15
C PHE A 328 10.78 -0.01 33.52
N GLU A 329 9.96 -0.63 34.37
CA GLU A 329 10.47 -1.30 35.56
C GLU A 329 10.73 -2.77 35.22
N ILE A 330 11.86 -3.31 35.68
CA ILE A 330 12.26 -4.67 35.33
C ILE A 330 12.68 -5.49 36.54
N SER A 331 12.50 -6.80 36.45
CA SER A 331 13.07 -7.75 37.40
C SER A 331 13.62 -8.96 36.67
N TRP A 332 14.79 -9.44 37.12
CA TRP A 332 15.41 -10.65 36.59
C TRP A 332 15.18 -11.82 37.53
N GLN A 333 14.76 -12.95 36.97
CA GLN A 333 14.71 -14.24 37.64
C GLN A 333 15.50 -15.25 36.83
N LYS A 334 16.74 -15.53 37.28
CA LYS A 334 17.74 -16.27 36.50
C LYS A 334 17.89 -15.62 35.12
N ASP A 335 17.48 -16.28 34.05
CA ASP A 335 17.60 -15.81 32.66
C ASP A 335 16.28 -15.27 32.08
N ASN A 336 15.23 -15.17 32.89
CA ASN A 336 13.98 -14.55 32.48
C ASN A 336 13.89 -13.12 33.01
N ILE A 337 13.53 -12.19 32.15
CA ILE A 337 13.20 -10.82 32.51
C ILE A 337 11.68 -10.66 32.55
N GLU A 338 11.18 -10.06 33.62
CA GLU A 338 9.83 -9.55 33.71
C GLU A 338 9.89 -8.02 33.58
N VAL A 339 9.14 -7.47 32.62
CA VAL A 339 9.10 -6.05 32.31
C VAL A 339 7.71 -5.53 32.64
N LEU A 340 7.61 -4.58 33.56
CA LEU A 340 6.41 -3.84 33.88
C LEU A 340 6.31 -2.65 32.93
N ILE A 341 5.15 -2.53 32.29
CA ILE A 341 4.95 -1.59 31.20
C ILE A 341 4.44 -0.27 31.76
N PRO A 342 5.07 0.86 31.44
CA PRO A 342 4.55 2.16 31.83
C PRO A 342 3.21 2.43 31.11
N SER A 343 2.32 3.18 31.74
CA SER A 343 0.95 3.40 31.25
C SER A 343 0.90 3.93 29.81
N TRP A 344 1.83 4.82 29.46
CA TRP A 344 1.94 5.43 28.13
C TRP A 344 2.42 4.49 27.02
N ARG A 345 2.88 3.27 27.35
CA ARG A 345 3.33 2.24 26.39
C ARG A 345 2.45 0.99 26.39
N VAL A 346 1.32 1.00 27.09
CA VAL A 346 0.49 -0.20 27.27
C VAL A 346 -0.26 -0.64 26.01
N ASN A 347 -0.34 0.25 25.01
CA ASN A 347 -1.05 0.01 23.76
C ASN A 347 -0.15 -0.58 22.67
N ASP A 348 1.16 -0.34 22.74
CA ASP A 348 2.14 -0.82 21.77
C ASP A 348 3.04 -1.95 22.32
N ILE A 349 3.22 -2.05 23.65
CA ILE A 349 3.98 -3.14 24.27
C ILE A 349 3.02 -4.19 24.83
N THR A 350 2.94 -5.35 24.18
CA THR A 350 2.00 -6.43 24.50
C THR A 350 2.63 -7.82 24.42
N ILE A 351 3.72 -7.99 23.66
CA ILE A 351 4.41 -9.26 23.44
C ILE A 351 5.93 -9.12 23.65
N ALA A 352 6.64 -10.25 23.68
CA ALA A 352 8.07 -10.30 23.94
C ALA A 352 8.90 -9.58 22.86
N GLU A 353 8.44 -9.65 21.61
CA GLU A 353 9.04 -9.03 20.44
C GLU A 353 9.06 -7.49 20.56
N ASP A 354 8.05 -6.89 21.19
CA ASP A 354 8.02 -5.44 21.42
C ASP A 354 9.14 -5.00 22.38
N ILE A 355 9.49 -5.85 23.36
CA ILE A 355 10.65 -5.63 24.23
C ILE A 355 11.96 -5.75 23.44
N VAL A 356 12.03 -6.72 22.52
CA VAL A 356 13.18 -6.88 21.61
C VAL A 356 13.34 -5.65 20.71
N GLU A 357 12.24 -5.09 20.18
CA GLU A 357 12.25 -3.86 19.39
C GLU A 357 12.82 -2.69 20.20
N GLU A 358 12.35 -2.45 21.43
CA GLU A 358 12.84 -1.36 22.27
C GLU A 358 14.34 -1.49 22.59
N ILE A 359 14.80 -2.72 22.83
CA ILE A 359 16.23 -3.02 23.01
C ILE A 359 16.99 -2.74 21.71
N ALA A 360 16.53 -3.27 20.57
CA ALA A 360 17.18 -3.11 19.27
C ALA A 360 17.32 -1.64 18.90
N ARG A 361 16.27 -0.86 19.11
CA ARG A 361 16.14 0.54 18.70
C ARG A 361 17.07 1.45 19.48
N ILE A 362 17.11 1.31 20.81
CA ILE A 362 18.03 2.07 21.67
C ILE A 362 19.45 1.53 21.57
N TYR A 363 19.62 0.22 21.39
CA TYR A 363 20.91 -0.31 20.97
C TYR A 363 21.33 0.24 19.60
N GLY A 364 20.41 0.68 18.75
CA GLY A 364 20.71 1.29 17.45
C GLY A 364 20.94 0.22 16.39
N TYR A 365 20.10 0.26 15.35
CA TYR A 365 20.09 -0.76 14.29
C TYR A 365 21.41 -0.80 13.52
N LEU A 366 22.13 0.32 13.45
CA LEU A 366 23.46 0.42 12.83
C LEU A 366 24.53 -0.44 13.51
N ARG A 367 24.32 -0.86 14.77
CA ARG A 367 25.23 -1.73 15.51
C ARG A 367 24.89 -3.22 15.36
N LEU A 368 23.76 -3.56 14.72
CA LEU A 368 23.39 -4.95 14.49
C LEU A 368 24.31 -5.58 13.44
N PRO A 369 24.73 -6.85 13.63
CA PRO A 369 25.62 -7.51 12.68
C PRO A 369 24.89 -7.81 11.36
N SER A 370 25.51 -7.46 10.24
CA SER A 370 25.07 -7.92 8.93
C SER A 370 25.54 -9.35 8.70
N LYS A 371 24.67 -10.34 8.98
CA LYS A 371 24.96 -11.76 8.80
C LYS A 371 24.03 -12.38 7.77
N LEU A 372 24.59 -13.10 6.79
CA LEU A 372 23.78 -13.90 5.87
C LEU A 372 23.09 -15.04 6.64
N MET A 373 21.86 -15.36 6.26
CA MET A 373 21.13 -16.49 6.84
C MET A 373 21.90 -17.79 6.60
N GLU A 374 22.06 -18.59 7.65
CA GLU A 374 22.62 -19.93 7.57
C GLU A 374 21.52 -20.92 7.19
N GLY A 375 21.83 -21.89 6.32
CA GLY A 375 20.86 -22.88 5.87
C GLY A 375 21.33 -23.61 4.61
N GLY A 376 20.60 -24.67 4.25
CA GLY A 376 20.82 -25.32 2.97
C GLY A 376 20.47 -24.39 1.81
N LEU A 377 21.24 -24.44 0.72
CA LEU A 377 20.84 -23.78 -0.51
C LEU A 377 19.51 -24.38 -0.96
N PRO A 378 18.48 -23.56 -1.27
CA PRO A 378 17.24 -24.09 -1.79
C PRO A 378 17.51 -24.80 -3.12
N GLU A 379 16.91 -25.97 -3.31
CA GLU A 379 16.95 -26.63 -4.60
C GLU A 379 16.22 -25.76 -5.64
N PRO A 380 16.78 -25.57 -6.85
CA PRO A 380 16.09 -24.85 -7.90
C PRO A 380 14.74 -25.50 -8.20
N LEU A 381 13.68 -24.71 -8.23
CA LEU A 381 12.36 -25.17 -8.68
C LEU A 381 12.43 -25.46 -10.19
N ALA A 382 12.72 -26.70 -10.56
CA ALA A 382 12.69 -27.12 -11.95
C ALA A 382 11.30 -26.86 -12.54
N ASN A 383 11.25 -26.31 -13.77
CA ASN A 383 10.02 -25.96 -14.48
C ASN A 383 9.17 -24.87 -13.81
N SER A 384 9.84 -23.90 -13.18
CA SER A 384 9.17 -22.74 -12.60
C SER A 384 8.39 -21.97 -13.69
N PRO A 385 7.15 -21.51 -13.41
CA PRO A 385 6.42 -20.62 -14.31
C PRO A 385 7.24 -19.40 -14.72
N PHE A 386 8.08 -18.87 -13.83
CA PHE A 386 8.94 -17.71 -14.08
C PHE A 386 10.03 -17.98 -15.13
N GLU A 387 10.59 -19.20 -15.17
CA GLU A 387 11.56 -19.59 -16.20
C GLU A 387 10.90 -19.64 -17.57
N PHE A 388 9.68 -20.19 -17.62
CA PHE A 388 8.90 -20.25 -18.85
C PHE A 388 8.50 -18.86 -19.36
N GLU A 389 7.99 -18.00 -18.48
CA GLU A 389 7.69 -16.60 -18.80
C GLU A 389 8.94 -15.88 -19.33
N THR A 390 10.08 -16.01 -18.64
CA THR A 390 11.35 -15.43 -19.05
C THR A 390 11.77 -15.93 -20.43
N LYS A 391 11.61 -17.23 -20.70
CA LYS A 391 11.89 -17.82 -22.01
C LYS A 391 11.03 -17.18 -23.11
N VAL A 392 9.72 -17.11 -22.94
CA VAL A 392 8.81 -16.48 -23.91
C VAL A 392 9.15 -15.01 -24.14
N LYS A 393 9.39 -14.23 -23.07
CA LYS A 393 9.78 -12.82 -23.16
C LYS A 393 11.08 -12.64 -23.94
N ASN A 394 12.09 -13.48 -23.68
CA ASN A 394 13.37 -13.42 -24.38
C ASN A 394 13.25 -13.77 -25.87
N ILE A 395 12.41 -14.76 -26.22
CA ILE A 395 12.14 -15.12 -27.61
C ILE A 395 11.53 -13.92 -28.36
N LEU A 396 10.49 -13.31 -27.81
CA LEU A 396 9.83 -12.16 -28.45
C LEU A 396 10.73 -10.94 -28.54
N LYS A 397 11.53 -10.69 -27.50
CA LYS A 397 12.58 -9.66 -27.55
C LYS A 397 13.54 -9.92 -28.70
N GLY A 398 13.92 -11.18 -28.94
CA GLY A 398 14.73 -11.59 -30.09
C GLY A 398 14.06 -11.32 -31.44
N TYR A 399 12.73 -11.40 -31.51
CA TYR A 399 11.91 -11.01 -32.66
C TYR A 399 11.58 -9.51 -32.73
N GLY A 400 12.15 -8.67 -31.88
CA GLY A 400 11.93 -7.22 -31.88
C GLY A 400 10.67 -6.75 -31.13
N GLY A 401 10.06 -7.62 -30.32
CA GLY A 401 8.93 -7.27 -29.47
C GLY A 401 9.33 -6.41 -28.26
N PHE A 402 8.45 -5.49 -27.90
CA PHE A 402 8.57 -4.63 -26.72
C PHE A 402 7.57 -5.07 -25.65
N GLU A 403 8.06 -5.40 -24.46
CA GLU A 403 7.18 -5.64 -23.32
C GLU A 403 6.59 -4.31 -22.82
N VAL A 404 5.28 -4.27 -22.62
CA VAL A 404 4.56 -3.14 -22.03
C VAL A 404 3.82 -3.58 -20.76
N TYR A 405 3.60 -2.63 -19.85
CA TYR A 405 2.84 -2.82 -18.62
C TYR A 405 1.67 -1.87 -18.63
N THR A 406 0.46 -2.39 -18.79
CA THR A 406 -0.76 -1.58 -18.82
C THR A 406 -1.52 -1.68 -17.50
N LEU A 407 -2.37 -0.68 -17.21
CA LEU A 407 -3.14 -0.68 -15.97
C LEU A 407 -4.19 -1.80 -15.97
N SER A 408 -4.27 -2.55 -14.86
CA SER A 408 -5.36 -3.51 -14.62
C SER A 408 -6.73 -2.85 -14.44
N LEU A 409 -6.74 -1.57 -14.05
CA LEU A 409 -7.93 -0.75 -13.91
C LEU A 409 -8.23 -0.04 -15.23
N VAL A 410 -9.42 -0.28 -15.76
CA VAL A 410 -9.89 0.20 -17.06
C VAL A 410 -11.28 0.84 -16.94
N SER A 411 -11.72 1.50 -18.00
CA SER A 411 -13.04 2.10 -18.06
C SER A 411 -14.15 1.06 -18.22
N ARG A 412 -15.39 1.47 -17.99
CA ARG A 412 -16.57 0.62 -18.19
C ARG A 412 -16.68 0.07 -19.61
N ASP A 413 -16.33 0.87 -20.61
CA ASP A 413 -16.46 0.45 -22.01
C ASP A 413 -15.45 -0.63 -22.38
N GLU A 414 -14.31 -0.67 -21.70
CA GLU A 414 -13.27 -1.68 -21.88
C GLU A 414 -13.58 -3.00 -21.15
N ALA A 415 -14.34 -2.95 -20.06
CA ALA A 415 -14.71 -4.13 -19.26
C ALA A 415 -16.16 -4.05 -18.76
N LYS A 416 -17.13 -4.09 -19.68
CA LYS A 416 -18.57 -3.90 -19.38
C LYS A 416 -19.11 -4.88 -18.35
N GLU A 417 -18.68 -6.13 -18.45
CA GLU A 417 -19.02 -7.22 -17.54
C GLU A 417 -17.97 -7.40 -16.42
N GLY A 418 -16.99 -6.49 -16.31
CA GLY A 418 -15.90 -6.58 -15.35
C GLY A 418 -16.32 -6.28 -13.91
N LEU A 419 -15.40 -6.52 -12.98
CA LEU A 419 -15.60 -6.18 -11.56
C LEU A 419 -15.41 -4.68 -11.32
N LYS A 420 -16.46 -4.01 -10.82
CA LYS A 420 -16.42 -2.59 -10.49
C LYS A 420 -15.75 -2.32 -9.14
N ILE A 421 -14.80 -1.39 -9.11
CA ILE A 421 -14.19 -0.90 -7.87
C ILE A 421 -15.17 0.02 -7.13
N LYS A 422 -15.29 -0.13 -5.80
CA LYS A 422 -16.23 0.65 -4.97
C LYS A 422 -15.85 2.12 -4.84
N ASN A 423 -14.55 2.40 -4.85
CA ASN A 423 -13.95 3.72 -4.61
C ASN A 423 -12.88 4.03 -5.67
N PRO A 424 -13.24 4.11 -6.96
CA PRO A 424 -12.27 4.40 -8.02
C PRO A 424 -11.78 5.83 -7.94
N LEU A 425 -10.54 6.09 -8.38
CA LEU A 425 -9.98 7.44 -8.46
C LEU A 425 -10.59 8.26 -9.62
N GLY A 426 -11.11 7.58 -10.65
CA GLY A 426 -11.76 8.19 -11.81
C GLY A 426 -12.47 7.16 -12.69
N VAL A 427 -13.25 7.62 -13.67
CA VAL A 427 -14.04 6.78 -14.57
C VAL A 427 -13.20 5.91 -15.52
N GLU A 428 -11.96 6.33 -15.79
CA GLU A 428 -11.02 5.61 -16.65
C GLU A 428 -10.46 4.34 -16.00
N GLY A 429 -10.63 4.16 -14.69
CA GLY A 429 -10.08 3.04 -13.92
C GLY A 429 -11.08 2.48 -12.91
N GLU A 430 -12.35 2.40 -13.28
CA GLU A 430 -13.42 1.96 -12.37
C GLU A 430 -13.73 0.45 -12.45
N TYR A 431 -13.19 -0.27 -13.44
CA TYR A 431 -13.36 -1.72 -13.62
C TYR A 431 -12.02 -2.46 -13.68
N LEU A 432 -11.98 -3.71 -13.21
CA LEU A 432 -10.87 -4.63 -13.49
C LEU A 432 -11.02 -5.21 -14.90
N ARG A 433 -9.93 -5.21 -15.68
CA ARG A 433 -9.91 -5.75 -17.04
C ARG A 433 -10.20 -7.26 -17.09
N THR A 434 -10.94 -7.68 -18.10
CA THR A 434 -11.27 -9.09 -18.39
C THR A 434 -10.49 -9.67 -19.57
N SER A 435 -9.74 -8.85 -20.29
CA SER A 435 -8.84 -9.20 -21.41
C SER A 435 -7.72 -8.16 -21.49
N LEU A 436 -6.57 -8.52 -22.07
CA LEU A 436 -5.49 -7.57 -22.36
C LEU A 436 -5.71 -6.77 -23.65
N ARG A 437 -6.71 -7.15 -24.46
CA ARG A 437 -6.94 -6.57 -25.79
C ARG A 437 -7.08 -5.06 -25.76
N GLN A 438 -8.02 -4.55 -24.96
CA GLN A 438 -8.33 -3.11 -24.95
C GLN A 438 -7.13 -2.29 -24.48
N SER A 439 -6.42 -2.78 -23.47
CA SER A 439 -5.21 -2.14 -22.96
C SER A 439 -4.10 -2.09 -24.01
N LEU A 440 -3.88 -3.17 -24.75
CA LEU A 440 -2.88 -3.21 -25.83
C LEU A 440 -3.30 -2.38 -27.06
N VAL A 441 -4.58 -2.34 -27.40
CA VAL A 441 -5.11 -1.44 -28.45
C VAL A 441 -4.89 0.02 -28.06
N LYS A 442 -5.15 0.38 -26.80
CA LYS A 442 -4.87 1.73 -26.29
C LYS A 442 -3.38 2.06 -26.38
N ALA A 443 -2.51 1.16 -25.95
CA ALA A 443 -1.06 1.33 -26.05
C ALA A 443 -0.60 1.51 -27.52
N ALA A 444 -1.15 0.73 -28.46
CA ALA A 444 -0.85 0.88 -29.89
C ALA A 444 -1.34 2.23 -30.44
N LYS A 445 -2.51 2.71 -30.02
CA LYS A 445 -3.05 4.02 -30.42
C LYS A 445 -2.22 5.18 -29.87
N GLU A 446 -1.74 5.09 -28.63
CA GLU A 446 -0.84 6.09 -28.04
C GLU A 446 0.49 6.18 -28.80
N ASN A 447 0.92 5.07 -29.43
CA ASN A 447 2.12 5.00 -30.27
C ASN A 447 1.81 5.15 -31.78
N SER A 448 0.61 5.59 -32.16
CA SER A 448 0.21 5.73 -33.58
C SER A 448 1.02 6.77 -34.38
N GLY A 449 1.83 7.59 -33.72
CA GLY A 449 2.81 8.47 -34.37
C GLY A 449 3.99 7.71 -35.00
N GLU A 450 4.23 6.46 -34.61
CA GLU A 450 5.28 5.61 -35.16
C GLU A 450 4.86 5.05 -36.53
N LYS A 451 5.77 5.15 -37.50
CA LYS A 451 5.53 4.71 -38.90
C LYS A 451 6.17 3.36 -39.19
N GLU A 452 7.21 3.00 -38.44
CA GLU A 452 7.86 1.70 -38.54
C GLU A 452 6.98 0.58 -37.97
N THR A 453 7.28 -0.66 -38.34
CA THR A 453 6.59 -1.83 -37.78
C THR A 453 6.98 -2.03 -36.32
N PHE A 454 6.01 -2.27 -35.44
CA PHE A 454 6.30 -2.58 -34.05
C PHE A 454 5.37 -3.65 -33.49
N HIS A 455 5.87 -4.36 -32.47
CA HIS A 455 5.17 -5.40 -31.74
C HIS A 455 5.23 -5.06 -30.24
N LEU A 456 4.07 -4.81 -29.63
CA LEU A 456 3.95 -4.69 -28.17
C LEU A 456 3.40 -5.99 -27.61
N PHE A 457 3.90 -6.45 -26.48
CA PHE A 457 3.34 -7.61 -25.78
C PHE A 457 3.28 -7.39 -24.27
N GLU A 458 2.40 -8.12 -23.61
CA GLU A 458 2.22 -8.07 -22.15
C GLU A 458 1.93 -9.47 -21.62
N MET A 459 2.46 -9.76 -20.44
CA MET A 459 2.08 -10.91 -19.62
C MET A 459 1.49 -10.42 -18.31
N ALA A 460 0.18 -10.57 -18.13
CA ALA A 460 -0.46 -10.07 -16.93
C ALA A 460 -1.81 -10.73 -16.65
N ASN A 461 -2.27 -10.58 -15.40
CA ASN A 461 -3.55 -11.12 -14.97
C ASN A 461 -4.73 -10.36 -15.59
N VAL A 462 -5.76 -11.12 -15.94
CA VAL A 462 -7.13 -10.67 -16.16
C VAL A 462 -8.03 -11.22 -15.07
N TYR A 463 -9.14 -10.53 -14.79
CA TYR A 463 -9.99 -10.79 -13.63
C TYR A 463 -11.39 -11.16 -14.09
N ILE A 464 -11.68 -12.46 -14.22
CA ILE A 464 -12.97 -12.94 -14.69
C ILE A 464 -13.95 -13.01 -13.50
N PRO A 465 -15.06 -12.24 -13.52
CA PRO A 465 -16.01 -12.22 -12.41
C PRO A 465 -16.63 -13.59 -12.13
N ARG A 466 -16.78 -13.93 -10.84
CA ARG A 466 -17.55 -15.08 -10.36
C ARG A 466 -18.58 -14.63 -9.33
N ARG A 467 -19.80 -15.12 -9.43
CA ARG A 467 -20.90 -14.68 -8.55
C ARG A 467 -20.69 -15.19 -7.13
N GLY A 468 -20.56 -14.27 -6.17
CA GLY A 468 -20.45 -14.61 -4.75
C GLY A 468 -19.08 -15.16 -4.33
N GLU A 469 -18.09 -15.14 -5.24
CA GLU A 469 -16.73 -15.61 -5.02
C GLU A 469 -15.71 -14.54 -5.44
N LEU A 470 -14.44 -14.76 -5.13
CA LEU A 470 -13.34 -13.99 -5.73
C LEU A 470 -13.30 -14.23 -7.25
N PRO A 471 -12.84 -13.26 -8.06
CA PRO A 471 -12.64 -13.49 -9.50
C PRO A 471 -11.74 -14.69 -9.76
N GLU A 472 -11.86 -15.28 -10.95
CA GLU A 472 -10.79 -16.10 -11.50
C GLU A 472 -9.69 -15.17 -12.03
N GLU A 473 -8.52 -15.20 -11.39
CA GLU A 473 -7.34 -14.50 -11.88
C GLU A 473 -6.57 -15.41 -12.83
N ARG A 474 -6.52 -15.02 -14.10
CA ARG A 474 -5.85 -15.79 -15.14
C ARG A 474 -4.71 -14.98 -15.73
N MET A 475 -3.49 -15.53 -15.67
CA MET A 475 -2.32 -14.95 -16.33
C MET A 475 -2.45 -15.17 -17.84
N MET A 476 -2.58 -14.06 -18.56
CA MET A 476 -2.68 -14.05 -20.02
C MET A 476 -1.38 -13.53 -20.62
N PHE A 477 -1.05 -14.03 -21.80
CA PHE A 477 0.03 -13.56 -22.64
C PHE A 477 -0.59 -13.06 -23.94
N ALA A 478 -0.47 -11.76 -24.19
CA ALA A 478 -1.06 -11.11 -25.34
C ALA A 478 -0.06 -10.17 -26.03
N GLY A 479 -0.35 -9.83 -27.27
CA GLY A 479 0.43 -8.83 -27.99
C GLY A 479 -0.27 -8.30 -29.22
N ILE A 480 0.20 -7.16 -29.67
CA ILE A 480 -0.36 -6.39 -30.76
C ILE A 480 0.74 -5.93 -31.71
N PHE A 481 0.55 -6.16 -33.00
CA PHE A 481 1.42 -5.71 -34.08
C PHE A 481 0.76 -4.55 -34.81
N ALA A 482 1.54 -3.51 -35.07
CA ALA A 482 1.13 -2.30 -35.77
C ALA A 482 2.07 -2.04 -36.95
N ASN A 483 1.50 -1.53 -38.05
CA ASN A 483 2.17 -1.30 -39.34
C ASN A 483 2.78 -2.57 -39.98
N THR A 484 2.62 -3.74 -39.35
CA THR A 484 3.16 -5.04 -39.78
C THR A 484 2.23 -5.73 -40.76
N SER A 485 2.77 -6.46 -41.74
CA SER A 485 1.94 -7.31 -42.61
C SER A 485 1.47 -8.58 -41.89
N PHE A 486 0.34 -9.16 -42.31
CA PHE A 486 -0.16 -10.43 -41.76
C PHE A 486 0.90 -11.54 -41.75
N ARG A 487 1.71 -11.63 -42.82
CA ARG A 487 2.71 -12.70 -42.96
C ARG A 487 3.85 -12.56 -41.95
N GLU A 488 4.30 -11.35 -41.69
CA GLU A 488 5.32 -11.07 -40.68
C GLU A 488 4.79 -11.32 -39.27
N ALA A 489 3.61 -10.78 -38.93
CA ALA A 489 2.99 -10.97 -37.63
C ALA A 489 2.74 -12.47 -37.35
N ARG A 490 2.19 -13.20 -38.33
CA ARG A 490 2.03 -14.65 -38.23
C ARG A 490 3.36 -15.37 -38.09
N GLY A 491 4.39 -14.96 -38.83
CA GLY A 491 5.73 -15.53 -38.77
C GLY A 491 6.34 -15.42 -37.37
N THR A 492 6.16 -14.30 -36.69
CA THR A 492 6.59 -14.13 -35.29
C THR A 492 5.89 -15.10 -34.35
N ILE A 493 4.57 -15.32 -34.51
CA ILE A 493 3.82 -16.28 -33.68
C ILE A 493 4.24 -17.72 -33.96
N GLU A 494 4.38 -18.10 -35.23
CA GLU A 494 4.86 -19.43 -35.61
C GLU A 494 6.31 -19.68 -35.13
N GLY A 495 7.16 -18.66 -35.20
CA GLY A 495 8.53 -18.69 -34.67
C GLY A 495 8.57 -18.88 -33.16
N LEU A 496 7.76 -18.11 -32.41
CA LEU A 496 7.60 -18.27 -30.96
C LEU A 496 7.18 -19.71 -30.62
N LEU A 497 6.12 -20.22 -31.25
CA LEU A 497 5.62 -21.57 -30.97
C LEU A 497 6.65 -22.64 -31.33
N ALA A 498 7.41 -22.46 -32.42
CA ALA A 498 8.48 -23.37 -32.81
C ALA A 498 9.62 -23.42 -31.80
N GLU A 499 10.08 -22.27 -31.29
CA GLU A 499 11.13 -22.20 -30.26
C GLU A 499 10.70 -22.78 -28.90
N LEU A 500 9.40 -22.79 -28.65
CA LEU A 500 8.80 -23.46 -27.49
C LEU A 500 8.57 -24.97 -27.71
N ASN A 501 8.91 -25.52 -28.88
CA ASN A 501 8.56 -26.89 -29.31
C ASN A 501 7.06 -27.19 -29.08
N PHE A 502 6.21 -26.23 -29.40
CA PHE A 502 4.77 -26.29 -29.14
C PHE A 502 4.11 -27.47 -29.86
N GLU A 503 3.30 -28.23 -29.12
CA GLU A 503 2.50 -29.31 -29.66
C GLU A 503 1.07 -28.85 -29.97
N GLY A 504 0.87 -28.39 -31.20
CA GLY A 504 -0.43 -27.94 -31.64
C GLY A 504 -0.46 -27.41 -33.06
N GLU A 505 -1.54 -26.73 -33.39
CA GLU A 505 -1.79 -26.20 -34.73
C GLU A 505 -2.50 -24.85 -34.68
N LEU A 506 -2.33 -24.07 -35.76
CA LEU A 506 -3.08 -22.85 -36.02
C LEU A 506 -4.15 -23.18 -37.06
N THR A 507 -5.40 -22.99 -36.70
CA THR A 507 -6.56 -23.33 -37.56
C THR A 507 -7.41 -22.08 -37.83
N PRO A 508 -7.82 -21.82 -39.09
CA PRO A 508 -8.74 -20.72 -39.37
C PRO A 508 -10.14 -21.03 -38.81
N GLU A 509 -10.60 -20.20 -37.88
CA GLU A 509 -11.94 -20.31 -37.29
C GLU A 509 -12.50 -18.91 -37.01
N GLU A 510 -13.81 -18.75 -37.18
CA GLU A 510 -14.49 -17.50 -36.83
C GLU A 510 -14.52 -17.28 -35.31
N GLY A 511 -14.62 -16.03 -34.87
CA GLY A 511 -14.75 -15.70 -33.46
C GLY A 511 -15.07 -14.23 -33.24
N PRO A 512 -15.49 -13.86 -32.01
CA PRO A 512 -15.67 -12.46 -31.66
C PRO A 512 -14.33 -11.72 -31.74
N ASP A 513 -14.38 -10.39 -31.69
CA ASP A 513 -13.22 -9.50 -31.56
C ASP A 513 -12.30 -9.33 -32.77
N TYR A 514 -12.34 -10.24 -33.74
CA TYR A 514 -11.54 -10.20 -34.96
C TYR A 514 -12.40 -9.93 -36.21
N LEU A 515 -11.76 -9.49 -37.30
CA LEU A 515 -12.39 -9.37 -38.61
C LEU A 515 -12.80 -10.76 -39.14
N PRO A 516 -13.97 -10.88 -39.80
CA PRO A 516 -14.42 -12.14 -40.38
C PRO A 516 -13.39 -12.78 -41.33
N GLY A 517 -13.12 -14.08 -41.15
CA GLY A 517 -12.13 -14.82 -41.92
C GLY A 517 -10.66 -14.43 -41.69
N ARG A 518 -10.37 -13.56 -40.70
CA ARG A 518 -9.01 -13.07 -40.36
C ARG A 518 -8.54 -13.54 -38.98
N ARG A 519 -9.15 -14.58 -38.43
CA ARG A 519 -8.81 -15.20 -37.14
C ARG A 519 -8.22 -16.59 -37.32
N LEU A 520 -7.17 -16.86 -36.54
CA LEU A 520 -6.54 -18.17 -36.36
C LEU A 520 -6.69 -18.57 -34.89
N THR A 521 -7.21 -19.76 -34.64
CA THR A 521 -7.27 -20.38 -33.31
C THR A 521 -6.00 -21.19 -33.08
N ILE A 522 -5.37 -21.02 -31.92
CA ILE A 522 -4.19 -21.77 -31.49
C ILE A 522 -4.68 -22.92 -30.62
N LYS A 523 -4.49 -24.16 -31.09
CA LYS A 523 -5.01 -25.36 -30.44
C LYS A 523 -3.90 -26.31 -30.01
N SER A 524 -4.04 -26.89 -28.83
CA SER A 524 -3.26 -28.06 -28.41
C SER A 524 -4.22 -29.18 -28.01
N ARG A 525 -4.05 -30.39 -28.58
CA ARG A 525 -4.94 -31.56 -28.36
C ARG A 525 -6.43 -31.22 -28.52
N SER A 526 -6.76 -30.44 -29.55
CA SER A 526 -8.12 -29.94 -29.84
C SER A 526 -8.71 -28.94 -28.84
N LYS A 527 -7.98 -28.56 -27.78
CA LYS A 527 -8.35 -27.47 -26.86
C LYS A 527 -7.82 -26.14 -27.42
N GLU A 528 -8.68 -25.14 -27.53
CA GLU A 528 -8.26 -23.76 -27.77
C GLU A 528 -7.52 -23.22 -26.54
N ILE A 529 -6.30 -22.73 -26.77
CA ILE A 529 -5.47 -22.12 -25.71
C ILE A 529 -5.25 -20.63 -25.95
N GLY A 530 -5.68 -20.13 -27.11
CA GLY A 530 -5.58 -18.74 -27.50
C GLY A 530 -5.90 -18.52 -28.97
N SER A 531 -5.71 -17.29 -29.43
CA SER A 531 -6.03 -16.87 -30.80
C SER A 531 -5.05 -15.82 -31.30
N PHE A 532 -4.99 -15.66 -32.62
CA PHE A 532 -4.26 -14.62 -33.34
C PHE A 532 -5.07 -14.15 -34.55
N GLY A 533 -5.16 -12.86 -34.82
CA GLY A 533 -5.91 -12.37 -35.97
C GLY A 533 -5.90 -10.86 -36.14
N GLU A 534 -6.60 -10.39 -37.16
CA GLU A 534 -6.76 -8.97 -37.46
C GLU A 534 -7.96 -8.38 -36.71
N LEU A 535 -7.74 -7.29 -35.98
CA LEU A 535 -8.79 -6.55 -35.27
C LEU A 535 -9.47 -5.53 -36.19
N PHE A 536 -10.65 -5.04 -35.80
CA PHE A 536 -11.36 -3.97 -36.51
C PHE A 536 -10.58 -2.66 -36.56
N GLU A 537 -9.67 -2.45 -35.61
CA GLU A 537 -8.77 -1.30 -35.51
C GLU A 537 -7.60 -1.35 -36.50
N GLY A 538 -7.46 -2.41 -37.30
CA GLY A 538 -6.38 -2.57 -38.30
C GLY A 538 -5.05 -3.08 -37.72
N TYR A 539 -5.06 -3.53 -36.47
CA TYR A 539 -3.91 -4.17 -35.82
C TYR A 539 -4.02 -5.70 -35.88
N TYR A 540 -2.89 -6.41 -35.85
CA TYR A 540 -2.90 -7.85 -35.59
C TYR A 540 -2.71 -8.09 -34.09
N TYR A 541 -3.52 -8.95 -33.50
CA TYR A 541 -3.54 -9.20 -32.07
C TYR A 541 -3.51 -10.70 -31.79
N TYR A 542 -2.84 -11.09 -30.71
CA TYR A 542 -2.94 -12.44 -30.16
C TYR A 542 -3.16 -12.39 -28.65
N GLU A 543 -3.78 -13.45 -28.13
CA GLU A 543 -3.96 -13.68 -26.70
C GLU A 543 -4.00 -15.18 -26.41
N LEU A 544 -3.21 -15.63 -25.44
CA LEU A 544 -3.13 -17.01 -24.99
C LEU A 544 -3.07 -17.07 -23.46
N GLY A 545 -3.58 -18.15 -22.87
CA GLY A 545 -3.31 -18.44 -21.46
C GLY A 545 -1.86 -18.92 -21.29
N ILE A 546 -1.06 -18.26 -20.45
CA ILE A 546 0.37 -18.61 -20.32
C ILE A 546 0.55 -20.04 -19.79
N GLU A 547 -0.31 -20.47 -18.87
CA GLU A 547 -0.25 -21.79 -18.26
C GLU A 547 -0.66 -22.89 -19.25
N ASP A 548 -1.62 -22.59 -20.13
CA ASP A 548 -2.00 -23.49 -21.21
C ASP A 548 -0.89 -23.60 -22.26
N LEU A 549 -0.23 -22.48 -22.60
CA LEU A 549 0.95 -22.47 -23.48
C LEU A 549 2.10 -23.28 -22.86
N ARG A 550 2.37 -23.11 -21.56
CA ARG A 550 3.41 -23.84 -20.82
C ARG A 550 3.19 -25.35 -20.85
N LYS A 551 1.94 -25.79 -20.65
CA LYS A 551 1.57 -27.23 -20.70
C LYS A 551 1.70 -27.83 -22.09
N ALA A 552 1.58 -27.02 -23.14
CA ALA A 552 1.68 -27.46 -24.53
C ALA A 552 3.09 -27.34 -25.11
N ALA A 553 3.99 -26.62 -24.43
CA ALA A 553 5.39 -26.48 -24.79
C ALA A 553 6.23 -27.69 -24.33
N ARG A 554 7.40 -27.87 -24.94
CA ARG A 554 8.40 -28.88 -24.54
C ARG A 554 9.79 -28.28 -24.46
N ASP A 555 10.56 -28.69 -23.47
CA ASP A 555 11.93 -28.21 -23.31
C ASP A 555 12.86 -28.71 -24.41
N VAL A 556 12.66 -29.95 -24.85
CA VAL A 556 13.47 -30.61 -25.87
C VAL A 556 12.58 -31.12 -27.00
N GLY A 557 12.95 -30.78 -28.23
CA GLY A 557 12.30 -31.32 -29.42
C GLY A 557 12.55 -32.82 -29.59
N SER A 558 11.70 -33.50 -30.37
CA SER A 558 11.93 -34.91 -30.71
C SER A 558 13.21 -35.06 -31.54
N PHE A 559 14.09 -35.98 -31.16
CA PHE A 559 15.27 -36.30 -31.96
C PHE A 559 14.88 -36.76 -33.37
N LYS A 560 15.47 -36.12 -34.39
CA LYS A 560 15.34 -36.50 -35.80
C LYS A 560 16.72 -36.90 -36.31
N HIS A 561 16.82 -38.12 -36.85
CA HIS A 561 18.06 -38.58 -37.48
C HIS A 561 18.45 -37.65 -38.63
N VAL A 562 19.73 -37.25 -38.67
CA VAL A 562 20.30 -36.56 -39.82
C VAL A 562 20.28 -37.53 -41.01
N PRO A 563 19.63 -37.17 -42.14
CA PRO A 563 19.60 -38.02 -43.32
C PRO A 563 21.03 -38.33 -43.82
N LYS A 564 21.33 -39.61 -44.09
CA LYS A 564 22.64 -40.05 -44.58
C LYS A 564 22.83 -39.85 -46.10
N TYR A 565 21.73 -39.68 -46.83
CA TYR A 565 21.73 -39.60 -48.30
C TYR A 565 21.25 -38.20 -48.73
N PRO A 566 21.82 -37.64 -49.82
CA PRO A 566 21.46 -36.30 -50.28
C PRO A 566 20.00 -36.25 -50.74
N ALA A 567 19.36 -35.09 -50.56
CA ALA A 567 18.05 -34.83 -51.13
C ALA A 567 18.17 -34.42 -52.60
N GLN A 568 17.26 -34.90 -53.44
CA GLN A 568 17.06 -34.35 -54.77
C GLN A 568 16.08 -33.19 -54.69
N ILE A 569 16.45 -32.03 -55.23
CA ILE A 569 15.69 -30.78 -55.11
C ILE A 569 15.14 -30.42 -56.49
N GLU A 570 13.85 -30.09 -56.55
CA GLU A 570 13.24 -29.55 -57.76
C GLU A 570 12.31 -28.37 -57.44
N ASP A 571 12.24 -27.40 -58.35
CA ASP A 571 11.29 -26.30 -58.29
C ASP A 571 10.18 -26.54 -59.33
N ILE A 572 8.92 -26.47 -58.91
CA ILE A 572 7.75 -26.62 -59.77
C ILE A 572 6.86 -25.39 -59.64
N THR A 573 6.53 -24.79 -60.78
CA THR A 573 5.55 -23.70 -60.85
C THR A 573 4.18 -24.24 -61.26
N LEU A 574 3.17 -24.02 -60.41
CA LEU A 574 1.79 -24.45 -60.67
C LEU A 574 0.85 -23.25 -60.63
N SER A 575 -0.10 -23.18 -61.57
CA SER A 575 -1.13 -22.14 -61.56
C SER A 575 -2.45 -22.66 -60.99
N PHE A 576 -3.08 -21.89 -60.11
CA PHE A 576 -4.31 -22.27 -59.40
C PHE A 576 -5.43 -21.23 -59.55
N PRO A 577 -6.70 -21.66 -59.51
CA PRO A 577 -7.84 -20.74 -59.46
C PRO A 577 -7.73 -19.73 -58.31
N ARG A 578 -8.18 -18.48 -58.57
CA ARG A 578 -8.29 -17.41 -57.55
C ARG A 578 -9.20 -17.92 -56.42
N ARG A 579 -8.67 -18.01 -55.19
CA ARG A 579 -9.26 -18.59 -53.94
C ARG A 579 -8.79 -19.99 -53.55
N THR A 580 -7.93 -20.64 -54.34
CA THR A 580 -7.30 -21.89 -53.90
C THR A 580 -6.43 -21.64 -52.67
N LYS A 581 -6.65 -22.40 -51.61
CA LYS A 581 -5.85 -22.32 -50.38
C LYS A 581 -4.54 -23.07 -50.58
N ILE A 582 -3.47 -22.31 -50.80
CA ILE A 582 -2.13 -22.87 -51.05
C ILE A 582 -1.62 -23.74 -49.88
N GLY A 583 -2.03 -23.46 -48.65
CA GLY A 583 -1.73 -24.34 -47.51
C GLY A 583 -2.29 -25.76 -47.67
N GLU A 584 -3.50 -25.90 -48.21
CA GLU A 584 -4.12 -27.22 -48.47
C GLU A 584 -3.39 -27.96 -49.61
N VAL A 585 -2.93 -27.22 -50.62
CA VAL A 585 -2.08 -27.77 -51.69
C VAL A 585 -0.77 -28.31 -51.11
N ILE A 586 -0.05 -27.50 -50.31
CA ILE A 586 1.21 -27.89 -49.68
C ILE A 586 1.04 -29.15 -48.83
N SER A 587 -0.01 -29.20 -48.00
CA SER A 587 -0.33 -30.37 -47.19
C SER A 587 -0.67 -31.60 -48.04
N SER A 588 -1.47 -31.43 -49.09
CA SER A 588 -1.81 -32.51 -50.03
C SER A 588 -0.58 -33.06 -50.73
N VAL A 589 0.39 -32.21 -51.11
CA VAL A 589 1.65 -32.65 -51.71
C VAL A 589 2.46 -33.43 -50.69
N LYS A 590 2.70 -32.85 -49.52
CA LYS A 590 3.52 -33.45 -48.46
C LYS A 590 3.00 -34.82 -48.02
N TRP A 591 1.69 -35.00 -47.97
CA TRP A 591 1.08 -36.28 -47.58
C TRP A 591 0.91 -37.28 -48.72
N SER A 592 1.13 -36.87 -49.97
CA SER A 592 1.01 -37.78 -51.13
C SER A 592 2.08 -38.88 -51.13
N ASN A 593 3.27 -38.59 -50.58
CA ASN A 593 4.37 -39.54 -50.51
C ASN A 593 5.34 -39.20 -49.37
N LYS A 594 5.71 -40.21 -48.57
CA LYS A 594 6.65 -40.08 -47.44
C LYS A 594 8.08 -39.66 -47.86
N LEU A 595 8.44 -39.84 -49.13
CA LEU A 595 9.74 -39.44 -49.68
C LEU A 595 9.82 -37.95 -49.99
N ILE A 596 8.72 -37.20 -49.95
CA ILE A 596 8.73 -35.73 -50.00
C ILE A 596 9.08 -35.24 -48.60
N ALA A 597 10.37 -35.04 -48.35
CA ALA A 597 10.89 -34.66 -47.04
C ALA A 597 10.54 -33.21 -46.67
N LYS A 598 10.48 -32.32 -47.66
CA LYS A 598 10.18 -30.90 -47.48
C LYS A 598 9.51 -30.35 -48.74
N ILE A 599 8.62 -29.37 -48.55
CA ILE A 599 8.04 -28.54 -49.60
C ILE A 599 7.98 -27.10 -49.07
N GLU A 600 8.40 -26.13 -49.89
CA GLU A 600 8.35 -24.71 -49.56
C GLU A 600 7.77 -23.91 -50.73
N LEU A 601 6.97 -22.90 -50.43
CA LEU A 601 6.58 -21.90 -51.41
C LEU A 601 7.71 -20.87 -51.53
N VAL A 602 8.34 -20.80 -52.69
CA VAL A 602 9.51 -19.94 -52.94
C VAL A 602 9.11 -18.63 -53.61
N ASP A 603 8.15 -18.67 -54.52
CA ASP A 603 7.72 -17.49 -55.27
C ASP A 603 6.22 -17.52 -55.57
N THR A 604 5.64 -16.34 -55.77
CA THR A 604 4.24 -16.16 -56.16
C THR A 604 4.14 -15.04 -57.19
N TYR A 605 3.70 -15.39 -58.39
CA TYR A 605 3.46 -14.44 -59.47
C TYR A 605 2.04 -14.63 -60.02
N GLN A 606 1.16 -13.67 -59.76
CA GLN A 606 -0.25 -13.73 -60.14
C GLN A 606 -0.94 -15.00 -59.61
N ASP A 607 -1.39 -15.90 -60.49
CA ASP A 607 -2.00 -17.19 -60.19
C ASP A 607 -0.99 -18.35 -60.18
N ALA A 608 0.29 -18.08 -60.46
CA ALA A 608 1.38 -19.05 -60.47
C ALA A 608 2.16 -19.05 -59.14
N TYR A 609 2.42 -20.25 -58.62
CA TYR A 609 3.09 -20.47 -57.35
C TYR A 609 4.23 -21.47 -57.56
N THR A 610 5.44 -21.07 -57.17
CA THR A 610 6.65 -21.88 -57.33
C THR A 610 6.95 -22.60 -56.02
N PHE A 611 6.88 -23.93 -56.04
CA PHE A 611 7.21 -24.77 -54.89
C PHE A 611 8.56 -25.42 -55.08
N ARG A 612 9.42 -25.37 -54.07
CA ARG A 612 10.62 -26.19 -53.98
C ARG A 612 10.32 -27.46 -53.22
N LEU A 613 10.62 -28.61 -53.78
CA LEU A 613 10.43 -29.91 -53.16
C LEU A 613 11.78 -30.58 -52.92
N TRP A 614 11.92 -31.22 -51.77
CA TRP A 614 13.06 -32.07 -51.44
C TRP A 614 12.60 -33.51 -51.35
N TYR A 615 13.10 -34.34 -52.26
CA TYR A 615 12.89 -35.78 -52.26
C TYR A 615 14.05 -36.46 -51.54
N GLN A 616 13.76 -37.26 -50.52
CA GLN A 616 14.80 -37.90 -49.73
C GLN A 616 14.35 -39.24 -49.15
N HIS A 617 15.24 -40.23 -49.22
CA HIS A 617 15.07 -41.52 -48.58
C HIS A 617 16.12 -41.70 -47.47
N SER A 618 15.72 -42.34 -46.37
CA SER A 618 16.61 -42.59 -45.22
C SER A 618 17.71 -43.64 -45.47
N GLY A 619 17.68 -44.35 -46.61
CA GLY A 619 18.42 -45.60 -46.82
C GLY A 619 19.07 -45.74 -48.19
N LYS A 620 18.85 -44.79 -49.10
CA LYS A 620 19.47 -44.75 -50.44
C LYS A 620 19.36 -43.36 -51.07
N THR A 621 20.16 -43.11 -52.09
CA THR A 621 19.98 -41.98 -53.01
C THR A 621 18.83 -42.30 -53.96
N LEU A 622 17.92 -41.34 -54.16
CA LEU A 622 16.81 -41.50 -55.12
C LEU A 622 17.30 -41.27 -56.55
N THR A 623 16.78 -42.04 -57.50
CA THR A 623 17.05 -41.83 -58.93
C THR A 623 16.06 -40.83 -59.54
N ASN A 624 16.42 -40.24 -60.68
CA ASN A 624 15.52 -39.34 -61.44
C ASN A 624 14.19 -40.01 -61.81
N GLU A 625 14.20 -41.32 -62.08
CA GLU A 625 13.02 -42.10 -62.43
C GLU A 625 12.08 -42.24 -61.23
N GLU A 626 12.63 -42.50 -60.03
CA GLU A 626 11.86 -42.59 -58.79
C GLU A 626 11.22 -41.25 -58.43
N VAL A 627 11.97 -40.15 -58.54
CA VAL A 627 11.43 -38.80 -58.30
C VAL A 627 10.38 -38.43 -59.35
N GLY A 628 10.61 -38.76 -60.62
CA GLY A 628 9.65 -38.56 -61.71
C GLY A 628 8.31 -39.24 -61.44
N ALA A 629 8.32 -40.49 -60.97
CA ALA A 629 7.10 -41.23 -60.64
C ALA A 629 6.33 -40.61 -59.45
N ILE A 630 7.04 -40.13 -58.42
CA ILE A 630 6.43 -39.42 -57.29
C ILE A 630 5.77 -38.12 -57.77
N ARG A 631 6.49 -37.37 -58.61
CA ARG A 631 6.02 -36.11 -59.19
C ARG A 631 4.74 -36.27 -59.99
N GLU A 632 4.73 -37.20 -60.94
CA GLU A 632 3.54 -37.46 -61.75
C GLU A 632 2.33 -37.83 -60.90
N LYS A 633 2.55 -38.61 -59.83
CA LYS A 633 1.48 -39.02 -58.92
C LYS A 633 0.85 -37.83 -58.20
N PHE A 634 1.64 -36.97 -57.55
CA PHE A 634 1.03 -35.85 -56.84
C PHE A 634 0.49 -34.79 -57.79
N LEU A 635 1.11 -34.56 -58.97
CA LEU A 635 0.57 -33.62 -59.95
C LEU A 635 -0.83 -34.04 -60.42
N LYS A 636 -1.06 -35.35 -60.63
CA LYS A 636 -2.41 -35.88 -60.90
C LYS A 636 -3.38 -35.59 -59.76
N THR A 637 -2.98 -35.83 -58.51
CA THR A 637 -3.80 -35.55 -57.32
C THR A 637 -4.16 -34.08 -57.20
N ILE A 638 -3.18 -33.18 -57.37
CA ILE A 638 -3.42 -31.74 -57.23
C ILE A 638 -4.30 -31.24 -58.38
N LYS A 639 -4.09 -31.74 -59.62
CA LYS A 639 -4.96 -31.41 -60.76
C LYS A 639 -6.41 -31.79 -60.50
N LEU A 640 -6.65 -32.97 -59.91
CA LEU A 640 -7.98 -33.45 -59.58
C LEU A 640 -8.64 -32.65 -58.43
N ASN A 641 -7.88 -32.33 -57.37
CA ASN A 641 -8.41 -31.71 -56.16
C ASN A 641 -8.51 -30.18 -56.23
N PHE A 642 -7.64 -29.51 -57.01
CA PHE A 642 -7.47 -28.05 -56.98
C PHE A 642 -7.54 -27.38 -58.36
N GLY A 643 -7.75 -28.12 -59.45
CA GLY A 643 -8.00 -27.53 -60.78
C GLY A 643 -6.77 -26.88 -61.45
N VAL A 644 -5.59 -27.48 -61.28
CA VAL A 644 -4.28 -26.95 -61.74
C VAL A 644 -4.22 -26.71 -63.25
N ILE A 645 -3.63 -25.57 -63.64
CA ILE A 645 -3.14 -25.29 -64.99
C ILE A 645 -1.60 -25.29 -64.94
N THR A 646 -0.97 -26.32 -65.51
CA THR A 646 0.50 -26.42 -65.55
C THR A 646 1.07 -25.48 -66.61
N ARG A 647 2.08 -24.68 -66.24
CA ARG A 647 3.07 -24.13 -67.17
C ARG A 647 4.36 -24.92 -66.97
N ALA A 648 4.96 -25.36 -68.09
CA ALA A 648 6.23 -26.09 -68.09
C ALA A 648 7.35 -25.24 -67.51
#